data_AF-A0A2T6KI19-F1
#
_entry.id   AF-A0A2T6KI19-F1
#
_cell.length_a   1.000
_cell.length_b   1.000
_cell.length_c   1.000
_cell.angle_alpha   90.00
_cell.angle_beta   90.00
_cell.angle_gamma   90.00
#
_symmetry.space_group_name_H-M   'P 1'
#
loop_
_entity.id
_entity.type
_entity.pdbx_description
1 polymer ?
#
loop_
_entity_poly.entity_id
_entity_poly.type
_entity_poly.pdbx_seq_one_letter_code
_entity_poly.pdbx_strand_id
1 'polypeptide(L)'
;MNDQVKNRLKQISETWDKWTKARWAKGLRITSGVFWNLAILVLIVFLVGGAFVGSVGAGYFASLVDQEPLRKEKEMRSSILSYEETSELYFSDNVYLGKVRADLQRRETKLSEVSPFVLDAVYATEDEYFEVHNGVVPKAIFRGLFQDVTNSDSQTGGSTLTQQLIKNQILTNEVSYERKAKEILLALRLEKFMEKDELLEAYLNIIPYGRNAAGENIAGIETASEGIFNVKAKDLNLPQAAFIAGIPQAPFAHTPFTKEGLKDADGLKPGIDRMLTVLYRMKETNYITEKEYNAAIAYDIKKDFRSAEKSTSERYPDLNAELERQAIAIISVLLAEKDGIDPERLEEENKLKVKYEMLAEQKMRVNGYRIHSTIDKKLYDTHQKVKNEFESYGFTTKEERTNKDGETKLVDVPVQVGSILMENSTGRILSFIAGRDYNTEKLNHATQGFRPNGSTMKPLVGYGPAIEYGVIGAGSPVVDVKLDGFMAGPILYKPGNFLANQELGIIPARQALATSQNLAAVRLYDSIKDRKPTTFLEKMNFSKVTDGTYANPSTVLGTVDVSVQENTNAYATIANAGQYVPSYMIEKIEDADGNVVFQHKSKAVPVYSPQTAYILTDMLRDVLSVGTGTKAKSMLKFSSDFAAKTGTTNEAHDVWFMGYNPSITLGVWLGYDKQKTLIDHTGRYPQPGARVNMLWAKLMNASYDVNPKMIDPNIEFKAPKGVVSRSFCAISGMAPSAECSRAGLVTSDLFNGNTFVPTRVDDSFVSSSYVMIKDKRYRALPTTPSEFVTAGGVGVNEDFIKRMFGRMNGDPSKLFPNNSRFANRVVSEDTFKADGAAPQPVTATLSGQKLTWTNSASYDVVGYRVFSRTGGNNVLLTSIKEAGGNSYQVSGPGEYFVVAVDITGVQSSGSNVAKIETPEPEPTPEPKPEPKPEPKPEPKPEKPKPPVVTPPVVTPPVGTPPPVVTPPGDGE
;
A
#
# COMPACT_ATOMS: atom_id res chain seq x y z
N MET A 1 -36.15 -65.21 101.25
CA MET A 1 -36.29 -65.02 99.79
C MET A 1 -34.99 -65.38 99.06
N ASN A 2 -34.44 -66.59 99.31
CA ASN A 2 -33.13 -67.00 98.74
C ASN A 2 -33.08 -68.48 98.29
N ASP A 3 -34.13 -69.27 98.56
CA ASP A 3 -34.17 -70.69 98.17
C ASP A 3 -34.88 -70.95 96.83
N GLN A 4 -35.84 -70.09 96.43
CA GLN A 4 -36.49 -70.22 95.11
C GLN A 4 -35.56 -69.83 93.95
N VAL A 5 -34.69 -68.83 94.14
CA VAL A 5 -33.69 -68.45 93.13
C VAL A 5 -32.57 -69.48 93.04
N LYS A 6 -32.10 -70.02 94.18
CA LYS A 6 -31.15 -71.13 94.19
C LYS A 6 -31.72 -72.40 93.55
N ASN A 7 -32.97 -72.75 93.81
CA ASN A 7 -33.60 -73.91 93.16
C ASN A 7 -33.85 -73.69 91.66
N ARG A 8 -34.20 -72.48 91.21
CA ARG A 8 -34.28 -72.17 89.77
C ARG A 8 -32.92 -72.20 89.08
N LEU A 9 -31.89 -71.64 89.71
CA LEU A 9 -30.51 -71.68 89.17
C LEU A 9 -29.97 -73.11 89.14
N LYS A 10 -30.31 -73.93 90.14
CA LYS A 10 -29.96 -75.36 90.18
C LYS A 10 -30.73 -76.17 89.14
N GLN A 11 -32.02 -75.89 88.92
CA GLN A 11 -32.79 -76.49 87.81
C GLN A 11 -32.25 -76.06 86.45
N ILE A 12 -31.89 -74.79 86.26
CA ILE A 12 -31.29 -74.30 85.01
C ILE A 12 -29.92 -74.95 84.80
N SER A 13 -29.07 -75.06 85.83
CA SER A 13 -27.76 -75.71 85.69
C SER A 13 -27.90 -77.21 85.44
N GLU A 14 -28.82 -77.91 86.10
CA GLU A 14 -29.09 -79.34 85.89
C GLU A 14 -29.71 -79.61 84.51
N THR A 15 -30.53 -78.69 83.98
CA THR A 15 -31.09 -78.77 82.62
C THR A 15 -30.03 -78.50 81.57
N TRP A 16 -29.14 -77.52 81.81
CA TRP A 16 -28.00 -77.19 80.95
C TRP A 16 -26.98 -78.33 80.95
N ASP A 17 -26.71 -78.94 82.10
CA ASP A 17 -25.77 -80.06 82.25
C ASP A 17 -26.31 -81.37 81.63
N LYS A 18 -27.64 -81.56 81.64
CA LYS A 18 -28.32 -82.60 80.85
C LYS A 18 -28.21 -82.36 79.34
N TRP A 19 -28.31 -81.10 78.91
CA TRP A 19 -28.14 -80.72 77.50
C TRP A 19 -26.70 -80.92 77.03
N THR A 20 -25.69 -80.52 77.80
CA THR A 20 -24.27 -80.65 77.44
C THR A 20 -23.72 -82.08 77.51
N LYS A 21 -24.35 -82.97 78.28
CA LYS A 21 -23.98 -84.41 78.37
C LYS A 21 -24.70 -85.31 77.37
N ALA A 22 -25.69 -84.80 76.63
CA ALA A 22 -26.40 -85.59 75.63
C ALA A 22 -25.51 -85.89 74.41
N ARG A 23 -25.58 -87.11 73.87
CA ARG A 23 -24.74 -87.57 72.73
C ARG A 23 -24.83 -86.66 71.50
N TRP A 24 -25.95 -85.98 71.28
CA TRP A 24 -26.17 -85.05 70.18
C TRP A 24 -25.49 -83.68 70.39
N ALA A 25 -25.29 -83.22 71.64
CA ALA A 25 -24.58 -81.98 71.95
C ALA A 25 -23.06 -82.08 71.73
N LYS A 26 -22.48 -83.28 71.87
CA LYS A 26 -21.08 -83.56 71.51
C LYS A 26 -20.86 -83.43 70.00
N GLY A 27 -21.81 -83.90 69.19
CA GLY A 27 -21.80 -83.74 67.73
C GLY A 27 -21.98 -82.28 67.29
N LEU A 28 -22.88 -81.52 67.94
CA LEU A 28 -23.11 -80.10 67.68
C LEU A 28 -21.93 -79.19 68.09
N ARG A 29 -21.22 -79.49 69.18
CA ARG A 29 -20.02 -78.73 69.60
C ARG A 29 -18.83 -78.99 68.69
N ILE A 30 -18.68 -80.22 68.19
CA ILE A 30 -17.63 -80.57 67.22
C ILE A 30 -17.95 -79.97 65.86
N THR A 31 -19.19 -80.06 65.36
CA THR A 31 -19.58 -79.46 64.07
C THR A 31 -19.55 -77.93 64.08
N SER A 32 -20.00 -77.26 65.15
CA SER A 32 -19.86 -75.80 65.30
C SER A 32 -18.41 -75.35 65.47
N GLY A 33 -17.57 -76.10 66.19
CA GLY A 33 -16.14 -75.83 66.29
C GLY A 33 -15.39 -76.03 64.97
N VAL A 34 -15.76 -77.05 64.20
CA VAL A 34 -15.25 -77.26 62.83
C VAL A 34 -15.70 -76.14 61.91
N PHE A 35 -16.99 -75.75 61.92
CA PHE A 35 -17.49 -74.62 61.14
C PHE A 35 -16.82 -73.29 61.51
N TRP A 36 -16.60 -73.03 62.81
CA TRP A 36 -15.92 -71.82 63.27
C TRP A 36 -14.44 -71.79 62.87
N ASN A 37 -13.73 -72.91 62.99
CA ASN A 37 -12.35 -73.01 62.52
C ASN A 37 -12.27 -72.93 60.99
N LEU A 38 -13.24 -73.48 60.25
CA LEU A 38 -13.34 -73.31 58.79
C LEU A 38 -13.58 -71.84 58.44
N ALA A 39 -14.48 -71.16 59.16
CA ALA A 39 -14.76 -69.74 58.97
C ALA A 39 -13.53 -68.87 59.28
N ILE A 40 -12.77 -69.16 60.34
CA ILE A 40 -11.50 -68.50 60.64
C ILE A 40 -10.46 -68.78 59.56
N LEU A 41 -10.34 -70.02 59.08
CA LEU A 41 -9.38 -70.37 58.03
C LEU A 41 -9.73 -69.68 56.71
N VAL A 42 -11.01 -69.62 56.36
CA VAL A 42 -11.52 -68.85 55.22
C VAL A 42 -11.23 -67.36 55.40
N LEU A 43 -11.45 -66.78 56.59
CA LEU A 43 -11.12 -65.39 56.90
C LEU A 43 -9.60 -65.12 56.76
N ILE A 44 -8.74 -66.01 57.25
CA ILE A 44 -7.29 -65.89 57.12
C ILE A 44 -6.88 -65.98 55.65
N VAL A 45 -7.45 -66.91 54.87
CA VAL A 45 -7.21 -67.02 53.43
C VAL A 45 -7.66 -65.74 52.71
N PHE A 46 -8.79 -65.15 53.08
CA PHE A 46 -9.24 -63.87 52.53
C PHE A 46 -8.33 -62.70 52.94
N LEU A 47 -7.84 -62.67 54.19
CA LEU A 47 -6.93 -61.62 54.66
C LEU A 47 -5.55 -61.72 54.01
N VAL A 48 -4.97 -62.92 53.95
CA VAL A 48 -3.68 -63.18 53.31
C VAL A 48 -3.78 -62.99 51.80
N GLY A 49 -4.84 -63.51 51.18
CA GLY A 49 -5.13 -63.30 49.77
C GLY A 49 -5.36 -61.83 49.44
N GLY A 50 -6.12 -61.11 50.26
CA GLY A 50 -6.33 -59.66 50.12
C GLY A 50 -5.04 -58.86 50.28
N ALA A 51 -4.20 -59.19 51.25
CA ALA A 51 -2.90 -58.55 51.44
C ALA A 51 -1.94 -58.84 50.27
N PHE A 52 -1.93 -60.07 49.75
CA PHE A 52 -1.14 -60.44 48.58
C PHE A 52 -1.59 -59.69 47.33
N VAL A 53 -2.89 -59.71 47.01
CA VAL A 53 -3.46 -58.97 45.88
C VAL A 53 -3.22 -57.47 46.01
N GLY A 54 -3.40 -56.91 47.22
CA GLY A 54 -3.10 -55.51 47.50
C GLY A 54 -1.62 -55.16 47.29
N SER A 55 -0.70 -56.03 47.72
CA SER A 55 0.75 -55.83 47.57
C SER A 55 1.19 -55.91 46.12
N VAL A 56 0.68 -56.89 45.36
CA VAL A 56 0.93 -57.02 43.91
C VAL A 56 0.38 -55.82 43.16
N GLY A 57 -0.86 -55.39 43.46
CA GLY A 57 -1.47 -54.22 42.85
C GLY A 57 -0.70 -52.93 43.15
N ALA A 58 -0.27 -52.71 44.39
CA ALA A 58 0.53 -51.56 44.78
C ALA A 58 1.92 -51.57 44.12
N GLY A 59 2.58 -52.73 44.04
CA GLY A 59 3.86 -52.90 43.35
C GLY A 59 3.75 -52.64 41.85
N TYR A 60 2.68 -53.14 41.20
CA TYR A 60 2.40 -52.86 39.80
C TYR A 60 2.13 -51.38 39.55
N PHE A 61 1.27 -50.74 40.37
CA PHE A 61 1.04 -49.30 40.28
C PHE A 61 2.32 -48.50 40.44
N ALA A 62 3.17 -48.83 41.43
CA ALA A 62 4.47 -48.20 41.63
C ALA A 62 5.38 -48.32 40.41
N SER A 63 5.41 -49.50 39.76
CA SER A 63 6.19 -49.71 38.53
C SER A 63 5.69 -48.91 37.32
N LEU A 64 4.41 -48.49 37.32
CA LEU A 64 3.83 -47.66 36.24
C LEU A 64 4.10 -46.15 36.44
N VAL A 65 4.52 -45.74 37.63
CA VAL A 65 4.74 -44.32 37.98
C VAL A 65 6.17 -44.03 38.45
N ASP A 66 7.07 -45.01 38.38
CA ASP A 66 8.45 -44.90 38.88
C ASP A 66 9.28 -43.83 38.17
N GLN A 67 9.00 -43.61 36.88
CA GLN A 67 9.64 -42.60 36.04
C GLN A 67 9.00 -41.21 36.13
N GLU A 68 7.85 -41.03 36.81
CA GLU A 68 7.22 -39.71 36.93
C GLU A 68 7.97 -38.86 37.97
N PRO A 69 8.56 -37.71 37.57
CA PRO A 69 9.29 -36.87 38.50
C PRO A 69 8.37 -36.24 39.55
N LEU A 70 8.90 -36.03 40.76
CA LEU A 70 8.18 -35.33 41.83
C LEU A 70 8.04 -33.83 41.50
N ARG A 71 6.95 -33.47 40.83
CA ARG A 71 6.59 -32.08 40.52
C ARG A 71 6.34 -31.28 41.79
N LYS A 72 6.91 -30.08 41.86
CA LYS A 72 6.69 -29.13 42.97
C LYS A 72 5.35 -28.42 42.80
N GLU A 73 4.77 -27.94 43.90
CA GLU A 73 3.50 -27.22 43.91
C GLU A 73 3.45 -26.07 42.91
N LYS A 74 4.44 -25.16 42.96
CA LYS A 74 4.52 -24.00 42.05
C LYS A 74 4.56 -24.41 40.57
N GLU A 75 5.28 -25.46 40.25
CA GLU A 75 5.41 -25.98 38.89
C GLU A 75 4.08 -26.56 38.40
N MET A 76 3.45 -27.39 39.23
CA MET A 76 2.17 -28.02 38.90
C MET A 76 1.04 -26.99 38.77
N ARG A 77 0.92 -26.05 39.72
CA ARG A 77 -0.04 -24.94 39.66
C ARG A 77 0.18 -24.10 38.40
N SER A 78 1.43 -23.77 38.06
CA SER A 78 1.75 -23.03 36.84
C SER A 78 1.38 -23.79 35.57
N SER A 79 1.55 -25.12 35.52
CA SER A 79 1.15 -25.91 34.37
C SER A 79 -0.37 -26.00 34.21
N ILE A 80 -1.13 -25.95 35.30
CA ILE A 80 -2.60 -26.01 35.26
C ILE A 80 -3.25 -24.66 34.99
N LEU A 81 -2.73 -23.58 35.59
CA LEU A 81 -3.30 -22.24 35.49
C LEU A 81 -2.74 -21.43 34.31
N SER A 82 -1.86 -22.00 33.50
CA SER A 82 -1.36 -21.37 32.27
C SER A 82 -2.40 -21.51 31.16
N TYR A 83 -3.45 -20.70 31.20
CA TYR A 83 -4.44 -20.67 30.13
C TYR A 83 -3.84 -20.03 28.88
N GLU A 84 -3.69 -20.82 27.81
CA GLU A 84 -3.43 -20.24 26.50
C GLU A 84 -4.64 -19.43 26.08
N GLU A 85 -4.51 -18.11 25.98
CA GLU A 85 -5.56 -17.21 25.49
C GLU A 85 -5.28 -16.82 24.05
N THR A 86 -6.34 -16.77 23.23
CA THR A 86 -6.16 -16.32 21.85
C THR A 86 -6.08 -14.81 21.79
N SER A 87 -5.02 -14.31 21.15
CA SER A 87 -4.86 -12.88 20.90
C SER A 87 -5.95 -12.32 19.99
N GLU A 88 -6.20 -11.02 20.14
CA GLU A 88 -7.24 -10.27 19.47
C GLU A 88 -6.62 -9.15 18.63
N LEU A 89 -7.22 -8.89 17.47
CA LEU A 89 -6.89 -7.80 16.59
C LEU A 89 -7.96 -6.72 16.67
N TYR A 90 -7.52 -5.47 16.60
CA TYR A 90 -8.36 -4.29 16.63
C TYR A 90 -8.00 -3.34 15.48
N PHE A 91 -9.02 -2.77 14.86
CA PHE A 91 -8.90 -1.53 14.10
C PHE A 91 -8.51 -0.37 15.04
N SER A 92 -8.31 0.81 14.48
CA SER A 92 -8.22 2.05 15.26
C SER A 92 -9.48 2.28 16.11
N ASP A 93 -9.34 3.13 17.13
CA ASP A 93 -10.40 3.48 18.09
C ASP A 93 -10.98 2.27 18.85
N ASN A 94 -10.15 1.24 19.08
CA ASN A 94 -10.50 0.01 19.80
C ASN A 94 -11.67 -0.75 19.17
N VAL A 95 -11.91 -0.59 17.86
CA VAL A 95 -12.95 -1.33 17.15
C VAL A 95 -12.46 -2.76 16.92
N TYR A 96 -13.12 -3.73 17.55
CA TYR A 96 -12.77 -5.14 17.44
C TYR A 96 -12.82 -5.65 15.98
N LEU A 97 -11.72 -6.25 15.54
CA LEU A 97 -11.57 -6.82 14.20
C LEU A 97 -11.89 -8.32 14.23
N GLY A 98 -11.29 -9.02 15.18
CA GLY A 98 -11.45 -10.46 15.38
C GLY A 98 -10.26 -11.10 16.08
N LYS A 99 -10.31 -12.41 16.29
CA LYS A 99 -9.20 -13.17 16.90
C LYS A 99 -8.12 -13.50 15.89
N VAL A 100 -6.88 -13.56 16.37
CA VAL A 100 -5.72 -14.13 15.66
C VAL A 100 -6.01 -15.62 15.41
N ARG A 101 -5.56 -16.13 14.28
CA ARG A 101 -5.70 -17.56 14.00
C ARG A 101 -4.94 -18.37 15.06
N ALA A 102 -5.61 -19.32 15.70
CA ALA A 102 -4.99 -20.28 16.61
C ALA A 102 -5.56 -21.67 16.39
N ASP A 103 -4.81 -22.70 16.78
CA ASP A 103 -5.26 -24.09 16.68
C ASP A 103 -6.47 -24.37 17.58
N LEU A 104 -6.57 -23.61 18.68
CA LEU A 104 -7.64 -23.66 19.66
C LEU A 104 -7.96 -22.22 20.12
N GLN A 105 -9.22 -21.83 19.99
CA GLN A 105 -9.72 -20.54 20.45
C GLN A 105 -10.10 -20.66 21.93
N ARG A 106 -9.58 -19.77 22.78
CA ARG A 106 -9.89 -19.73 24.22
C ARG A 106 -9.88 -18.30 24.74
N ARG A 107 -10.67 -18.08 25.79
CA ARG A 107 -10.75 -16.88 26.63
C ARG A 107 -10.99 -17.36 28.06
N GLU A 108 -10.19 -16.88 28.99
CA GLU A 108 -10.32 -17.14 30.42
C GLU A 108 -11.58 -16.47 30.96
N THR A 109 -12.23 -17.15 31.90
CA THR A 109 -13.26 -16.57 32.75
C THR A 109 -13.10 -17.04 34.18
N LYS A 110 -13.49 -16.18 35.13
CA LYS A 110 -13.51 -16.54 36.55
C LYS A 110 -14.73 -17.40 36.84
N LEU A 111 -14.63 -18.28 37.83
CA LEU A 111 -15.72 -19.15 38.25
C LEU A 111 -16.96 -18.37 38.66
N SER A 112 -16.79 -17.19 39.25
CA SER A 112 -17.88 -16.28 39.61
C SER A 112 -18.64 -15.70 38.42
N GLU A 113 -18.06 -15.74 37.22
CA GLU A 113 -18.66 -15.29 35.95
C GLU A 113 -19.19 -16.49 35.13
N VAL A 114 -19.46 -17.62 35.79
CA VAL A 114 -20.09 -18.81 35.19
C VAL A 114 -21.47 -19.05 35.84
N SER A 115 -22.47 -19.40 35.01
CA SER A 115 -23.83 -19.63 35.48
C SER A 115 -23.87 -20.79 36.48
N PRO A 116 -24.58 -20.67 37.63
CA PRO A 116 -24.73 -21.76 38.58
C PRO A 116 -25.29 -23.04 37.95
N PHE A 117 -26.17 -22.90 36.94
CA PHE A 117 -26.69 -24.05 36.20
C PHE A 117 -25.61 -24.84 35.48
N VAL A 118 -24.52 -24.20 35.05
CA VAL A 118 -23.38 -24.91 34.44
C VAL A 118 -22.62 -25.70 35.49
N LEU A 119 -22.38 -25.11 36.67
CA LEU A 119 -21.69 -25.78 37.77
C LEU A 119 -22.47 -27.03 38.19
N ASP A 120 -23.77 -26.88 38.44
CA ASP A 120 -24.68 -27.96 38.79
C ASP A 120 -24.73 -29.05 37.70
N ALA A 121 -24.74 -28.65 36.42
CA ALA A 121 -24.74 -29.58 35.30
C ALA A 121 -23.45 -30.39 35.22
N VAL A 122 -22.30 -29.75 35.39
CA VAL A 122 -20.98 -30.39 35.39
C VAL A 122 -20.85 -31.34 36.59
N TYR A 123 -21.25 -30.91 37.79
CA TYR A 123 -21.27 -31.78 38.96
C TYR A 123 -22.18 -33.00 38.75
N ALA A 124 -23.41 -32.81 38.27
CA ALA A 124 -24.35 -33.91 38.09
C ALA A 124 -23.89 -34.99 37.08
N THR A 125 -23.04 -34.61 36.12
CA THR A 125 -22.73 -35.44 34.95
C THR A 125 -21.29 -35.90 34.86
N GLU A 126 -20.33 -35.02 35.12
CA GLU A 126 -18.91 -35.32 35.00
C GLU A 126 -18.35 -35.83 36.33
N ASP A 127 -18.77 -35.26 37.47
CA ASP A 127 -18.23 -35.63 38.79
C ASP A 127 -19.15 -35.27 39.98
N GLU A 128 -20.08 -36.17 40.30
CA GLU A 128 -21.08 -35.98 41.37
C GLU A 128 -20.47 -35.82 42.77
N TYR A 129 -19.28 -36.39 42.99
CA TYR A 129 -18.60 -36.40 44.29
C TYR A 129 -17.41 -35.43 44.34
N PHE A 130 -17.34 -34.49 43.39
CA PHE A 130 -16.20 -33.58 43.24
C PHE A 130 -15.84 -32.87 44.54
N GLU A 131 -16.81 -32.33 45.26
CA GLU A 131 -16.60 -31.60 46.53
C GLU A 131 -16.05 -32.47 47.67
N VAL A 132 -16.16 -33.80 47.58
CA VAL A 132 -15.89 -34.70 48.71
C VAL A 132 -14.63 -35.55 48.50
N HIS A 133 -14.33 -35.94 47.27
CA HIS A 133 -13.19 -36.80 47.00
C HIS A 133 -11.85 -36.02 46.99
N ASN A 134 -10.72 -36.71 47.15
CA ASN A 134 -9.38 -36.12 47.10
C ASN A 134 -8.63 -36.51 45.81
N GLY A 135 -9.17 -36.17 44.63
CA GLY A 135 -8.60 -36.41 43.31
C GLY A 135 -9.15 -37.64 42.60
N VAL A 136 -9.57 -38.67 43.33
CA VAL A 136 -10.11 -39.90 42.75
C VAL A 136 -11.29 -40.42 43.57
N VAL A 137 -12.21 -41.12 42.92
CA VAL A 137 -13.32 -41.84 43.58
C VAL A 137 -12.96 -43.34 43.65
N PRO A 138 -12.55 -43.89 44.81
CA PRO A 138 -12.09 -45.28 44.92
C PRO A 138 -13.13 -46.28 44.44
N LYS A 139 -14.41 -46.05 44.76
CA LYS A 139 -15.53 -46.89 44.31
C LYS A 139 -15.64 -46.93 42.78
N ALA A 140 -15.35 -45.83 42.10
CA ALA A 140 -15.37 -45.76 40.64
C ALA A 140 -14.21 -46.54 40.01
N ILE A 141 -13.01 -46.50 40.62
CA ILE A 141 -11.85 -47.30 40.19
C ILE A 141 -12.14 -48.80 40.31
N PHE A 142 -12.62 -49.26 41.48
CA PHE A 142 -12.96 -50.67 41.68
C PHE A 142 -14.10 -51.13 40.77
N ARG A 143 -15.12 -50.29 40.55
CA ARG A 143 -16.21 -50.57 39.61
C ARG A 143 -15.69 -50.71 38.17
N GLY A 144 -14.82 -49.80 37.73
CA GLY A 144 -14.21 -49.85 36.40
C GLY A 144 -13.38 -51.12 36.21
N LEU A 145 -12.55 -51.47 37.20
CA LEU A 145 -11.78 -52.71 37.19
C LEU A 145 -12.68 -53.96 37.11
N PHE A 146 -13.80 -53.96 37.84
CA PHE A 146 -14.77 -55.07 37.81
C PHE A 146 -15.50 -55.15 36.47
N GLN A 147 -15.87 -54.01 35.87
CA GLN A 147 -16.49 -53.95 34.54
C GLN A 147 -15.56 -54.47 33.44
N ASP A 148 -14.27 -54.13 33.51
CA ASP A 148 -13.25 -54.63 32.57
C ASP A 148 -13.02 -56.14 32.72
N VAL A 149 -12.97 -56.66 33.94
CA VAL A 149 -12.81 -58.11 34.20
C VAL A 149 -14.05 -58.91 33.77
N THR A 150 -15.23 -58.30 33.81
CA THR A 150 -16.51 -58.95 33.46
C THR A 150 -16.93 -58.77 32.00
N ASN A 151 -16.15 -58.05 31.17
CA ASN A 151 -16.53 -57.69 29.80
C ASN A 151 -17.92 -57.05 29.71
N SER A 152 -18.21 -56.09 30.59
CA SER A 152 -19.49 -55.39 30.56
C SER A 152 -19.65 -54.53 29.30
N ASP A 153 -20.80 -54.63 28.62
CA ASP A 153 -21.13 -53.82 27.42
C ASP A 153 -21.25 -52.30 27.72
N SER A 154 -21.28 -51.91 28.99
CA SER A 154 -21.35 -50.51 29.42
C SER A 154 -20.21 -50.16 30.38
N GLN A 155 -19.14 -49.55 29.86
CA GLN A 155 -18.11 -48.92 30.68
C GLN A 155 -18.63 -47.57 31.19
N THR A 156 -18.90 -47.47 32.50
CA THR A 156 -19.24 -46.18 33.11
C THR A 156 -17.96 -45.36 33.33
N GLY A 157 -17.91 -44.15 32.75
CA GLY A 157 -16.78 -43.22 32.90
C GLY A 157 -16.54 -42.88 34.37
N GLY A 158 -15.47 -43.44 34.95
CA GLY A 158 -15.12 -43.27 36.37
C GLY A 158 -14.03 -42.23 36.63
N SER A 159 -13.76 -41.32 35.67
CA SER A 159 -12.69 -40.33 35.80
C SER A 159 -13.21 -39.03 36.41
N THR A 160 -12.51 -38.50 37.41
CA THR A 160 -12.86 -37.23 38.09
C THR A 160 -12.50 -36.01 37.25
N LEU A 161 -13.06 -34.84 37.57
CA LEU A 161 -12.69 -33.57 36.91
C LEU A 161 -11.19 -33.31 37.01
N THR A 162 -10.59 -33.56 38.17
CA THR A 162 -9.15 -33.42 38.41
C THR A 162 -8.33 -34.35 37.52
N GLN A 163 -8.76 -35.59 37.31
CA GLN A 163 -8.10 -36.50 36.37
C GLN A 163 -8.21 -36.02 34.93
N GLN A 164 -9.37 -35.49 34.53
CA GLN A 164 -9.56 -34.92 33.20
C GLN A 164 -8.66 -33.69 33.00
N LEU A 165 -8.50 -32.85 34.01
CA LEU A 165 -7.63 -31.68 33.97
C LEU A 165 -6.15 -32.08 33.78
N ILE A 166 -5.66 -33.05 34.57
CA ILE A 166 -4.31 -33.61 34.44
C ILE A 166 -4.07 -34.20 33.04
N LYS A 167 -5.05 -34.94 32.51
CA LYS A 167 -4.99 -35.52 31.17
C LYS A 167 -4.80 -34.46 30.08
N ASN A 168 -5.47 -33.31 30.22
CA ASN A 168 -5.46 -32.26 29.19
C ASN A 168 -4.28 -31.29 29.29
N GLN A 169 -3.65 -31.12 30.47
CA GLN A 169 -2.59 -30.12 30.67
C GLN A 169 -1.20 -30.71 30.91
N ILE A 170 -1.09 -31.85 31.58
CA ILE A 170 0.21 -32.37 32.04
C ILE A 170 0.66 -33.60 31.24
N LEU A 171 -0.29 -34.46 30.86
CA LEU A 171 0.01 -35.72 30.21
C LEU A 171 -0.24 -35.66 28.70
N THR A 172 0.34 -36.61 27.98
CA THR A 172 0.11 -36.80 26.55
C THR A 172 -1.20 -37.55 26.30
N ASN A 173 -1.72 -37.47 25.07
CA ASN A 173 -2.99 -38.08 24.67
C ASN A 173 -2.93 -39.61 24.41
N GLU A 174 -1.84 -40.29 24.77
CA GLU A 174 -1.70 -41.74 24.57
C GLU A 174 -2.70 -42.53 25.42
N VAL A 175 -3.19 -43.70 25.00
CA VAL A 175 -4.08 -44.52 25.84
C VAL A 175 -3.29 -45.71 26.38
N SER A 176 -2.73 -45.57 27.59
CA SER A 176 -1.96 -46.62 28.27
C SER A 176 -2.36 -46.76 29.75
N TYR A 177 -2.20 -47.96 30.30
CA TYR A 177 -2.35 -48.20 31.74
C TYR A 177 -1.36 -47.36 32.55
N GLU A 178 -0.15 -47.16 32.01
CA GLU A 178 0.89 -46.30 32.58
C GLU A 178 0.40 -44.86 32.75
N ARG A 179 -0.12 -44.26 31.68
CA ARG A 179 -0.72 -42.93 31.73
C ARG A 179 -1.86 -42.88 32.74
N LYS A 180 -2.74 -43.89 32.79
CA LYS A 180 -3.87 -43.88 33.74
C LYS A 180 -3.40 -43.93 35.20
N ALA A 181 -2.33 -44.66 35.49
CA ALA A 181 -1.70 -44.64 36.81
C ALA A 181 -1.10 -43.26 37.15
N LYS A 182 -0.42 -42.62 36.17
CA LYS A 182 0.09 -41.25 36.30
C LYS A 182 -1.04 -40.22 36.51
N GLU A 183 -2.16 -40.33 35.79
CA GLU A 183 -3.36 -39.50 35.98
C GLU A 183 -3.86 -39.56 37.43
N ILE A 184 -3.97 -40.77 37.99
CA ILE A 184 -4.39 -40.99 39.38
C ILE A 184 -3.40 -40.34 40.36
N LEU A 185 -2.11 -40.64 40.21
CA LEU A 185 -1.07 -40.10 41.11
C LEU A 185 -1.03 -38.57 41.10
N LEU A 186 -1.05 -37.98 39.90
CA LEU A 186 -0.98 -36.54 39.73
C LEU A 186 -2.27 -35.86 40.17
N ALA A 187 -3.45 -36.46 39.97
CA ALA A 187 -4.72 -35.91 40.47
C ALA A 187 -4.77 -35.89 42.00
N LEU A 188 -4.37 -36.99 42.66
CA LEU A 188 -4.24 -37.04 44.12
C LEU A 188 -3.27 -35.97 44.68
N ARG A 189 -2.25 -35.63 43.88
CA ARG A 189 -1.24 -34.64 44.25
C ARG A 189 -1.73 -33.21 43.98
N LEU A 190 -2.42 -32.98 42.87
CA LEU A 190 -2.94 -31.68 42.48
C LEU A 190 -3.97 -31.15 43.47
N GLU A 191 -4.88 -32.01 43.97
CA GLU A 191 -5.87 -31.58 44.98
C GLU A 191 -5.28 -31.29 46.37
N LYS A 192 -4.01 -31.62 46.61
CA LYS A 192 -3.29 -31.14 47.81
C LYS A 192 -2.74 -29.73 47.62
N PHE A 193 -2.66 -29.26 46.39
CA PHE A 193 -2.01 -28.02 45.99
C PHE A 193 -3.00 -26.96 45.51
N MET A 194 -4.24 -27.34 45.17
CA MET A 194 -5.27 -26.45 44.64
C MET A 194 -6.60 -26.72 45.32
N GLU A 195 -7.34 -25.65 45.58
CA GLU A 195 -8.70 -25.71 46.12
C GLU A 195 -9.70 -26.17 45.05
N LYS A 196 -10.89 -26.65 45.48
CA LYS A 196 -11.93 -27.16 44.58
C LYS A 196 -12.39 -26.14 43.54
N ASP A 197 -12.61 -24.90 43.97
CA ASP A 197 -13.00 -23.81 43.09
C ASP A 197 -11.93 -23.53 42.03
N GLU A 198 -10.64 -23.54 42.41
CA GLU A 198 -9.53 -23.33 41.47
C GLU A 198 -9.46 -24.46 40.42
N LEU A 199 -9.71 -25.70 40.83
CA LEU A 199 -9.72 -26.86 39.95
C LEU A 199 -10.90 -26.82 38.97
N LEU A 200 -12.09 -26.43 39.44
CA LEU A 200 -13.27 -26.30 38.60
C LEU A 200 -13.13 -25.14 37.62
N GLU A 201 -12.63 -23.98 38.06
CA GLU A 201 -12.30 -22.84 37.20
C GLU A 201 -11.32 -23.26 36.10
N ALA A 202 -10.23 -23.93 36.47
CA ALA A 202 -9.25 -24.42 35.51
C ALA A 202 -9.86 -25.44 34.53
N TYR A 203 -10.64 -26.39 35.02
CA TYR A 203 -11.33 -27.37 34.16
C TYR A 203 -12.23 -26.67 33.12
N LEU A 204 -13.07 -25.74 33.56
CA LEU A 204 -14.00 -25.01 32.71
C LEU A 204 -13.29 -24.14 31.68
N ASN A 205 -12.11 -23.61 31.97
CA ASN A 205 -11.30 -22.83 31.03
C ASN A 205 -10.49 -23.72 30.05
N ILE A 206 -10.16 -24.96 30.42
CA ILE A 206 -9.25 -25.80 29.65
C ILE A 206 -9.96 -26.74 28.67
N ILE A 207 -11.10 -27.29 29.08
CA ILE A 207 -11.72 -28.42 28.39
C ILE A 207 -12.18 -28.03 26.97
N PRO A 208 -11.98 -28.89 25.96
CA PRO A 208 -12.43 -28.60 24.59
C PRO A 208 -13.95 -28.74 24.44
N TYR A 209 -14.55 -27.82 23.70
CA TYR A 209 -15.99 -27.75 23.42
C TYR A 209 -16.32 -27.94 21.92
N GLY A 210 -15.37 -28.48 21.13
CA GLY A 210 -15.59 -28.79 19.72
C GLY A 210 -15.38 -27.56 18.84
N ARG A 211 -16.39 -27.12 18.09
CA ARG A 211 -16.29 -25.99 17.15
C ARG A 211 -17.29 -24.88 17.43
N ASN A 212 -16.96 -23.65 17.04
CA ASN A 212 -17.86 -22.51 17.03
C ASN A 212 -18.58 -22.33 15.68
N ALA A 213 -19.42 -21.31 15.59
CA ALA A 213 -20.13 -20.92 14.37
C ALA A 213 -19.23 -20.52 13.18
N ALA A 214 -17.96 -20.19 13.44
CA ALA A 214 -16.95 -19.91 12.41
C ALA A 214 -16.13 -21.15 11.99
N GLY A 215 -16.48 -22.34 12.54
CA GLY A 215 -15.80 -23.60 12.24
C GLY A 215 -14.44 -23.78 12.93
N GLU A 216 -14.08 -22.89 13.86
CA GLU A 216 -12.83 -22.91 14.62
C GLU A 216 -12.93 -23.83 15.83
N ASN A 217 -11.84 -24.50 16.20
CA ASN A 217 -11.82 -25.32 17.41
C ASN A 217 -11.86 -24.41 18.64
N ILE A 218 -12.67 -24.76 19.64
CA ILE A 218 -12.87 -23.95 20.85
C ILE A 218 -12.63 -24.74 22.13
N ALA A 219 -12.08 -24.06 23.13
CA ALA A 219 -11.98 -24.53 24.51
C ALA A 219 -12.29 -23.40 25.48
N GLY A 220 -12.68 -23.76 26.70
CA GLY A 220 -13.09 -22.78 27.70
C GLY A 220 -14.58 -22.43 27.62
N ILE A 221 -15.23 -22.41 28.77
CA ILE A 221 -16.69 -22.24 28.90
C ILE A 221 -17.16 -20.90 28.33
N GLU A 222 -16.43 -19.81 28.54
CA GLU A 222 -16.79 -18.49 28.00
C GLU A 222 -16.74 -18.49 26.47
N THR A 223 -15.68 -19.08 25.89
CA THR A 223 -15.55 -19.18 24.42
C THR A 223 -16.60 -20.11 23.83
N ALA A 224 -16.97 -21.19 24.52
CA ALA A 224 -18.05 -22.08 24.12
C ALA A 224 -19.42 -21.38 24.12
N SER A 225 -19.71 -20.63 25.18
CA SER A 225 -20.97 -19.91 25.36
C SER A 225 -21.15 -18.85 24.27
N GLU A 226 -20.13 -18.02 24.06
CA GLU A 226 -20.14 -17.00 23.01
C GLU A 226 -20.15 -17.64 21.62
N GLY A 227 -19.32 -18.66 21.39
CA GLY A 227 -19.13 -19.32 20.10
C GLY A 227 -20.34 -20.12 19.62
N ILE A 228 -21.16 -20.64 20.55
CA ILE A 228 -22.33 -21.46 20.23
C ILE A 228 -23.64 -20.66 20.27
N PHE A 229 -23.83 -19.83 21.31
CA PHE A 229 -25.10 -19.17 21.58
C PHE A 229 -25.04 -17.64 21.48
N ASN A 230 -23.85 -17.04 21.38
CA ASN A 230 -23.64 -15.60 21.51
C ASN A 230 -24.13 -15.05 22.88
N VAL A 231 -23.92 -15.85 23.94
CA VAL A 231 -24.32 -15.56 25.33
C VAL A 231 -23.08 -15.67 26.22
N LYS A 232 -22.98 -14.84 27.25
CA LYS A 232 -21.91 -14.91 28.27
C LYS A 232 -22.07 -16.14 29.15
N ALA A 233 -20.98 -16.74 29.64
CA ALA A 233 -21.06 -17.96 30.45
C ALA A 233 -21.95 -17.81 31.70
N LYS A 234 -21.98 -16.63 32.32
CA LYS A 234 -22.86 -16.31 33.45
C LYS A 234 -24.35 -16.24 33.12
N ASP A 235 -24.68 -15.94 31.86
CA ASP A 235 -26.06 -15.68 31.41
C ASP A 235 -26.70 -16.92 30.76
N LEU A 236 -26.01 -18.06 30.76
CA LEU A 236 -26.54 -19.32 30.25
C LEU A 236 -27.76 -19.77 31.05
N ASN A 237 -28.85 -20.03 30.34
CA ASN A 237 -30.05 -20.64 30.90
C ASN A 237 -29.86 -22.16 31.12
N LEU A 238 -30.79 -22.80 31.84
CA LEU A 238 -30.69 -24.22 32.19
C LEU A 238 -30.49 -25.16 30.97
N PRO A 239 -31.30 -25.09 29.89
CA PRO A 239 -31.05 -25.89 28.67
C PRO A 239 -29.67 -25.66 28.03
N GLN A 240 -29.25 -24.39 27.91
CA GLN A 240 -27.94 -24.04 27.35
C GLN A 240 -26.79 -24.57 28.22
N ALA A 241 -26.89 -24.41 29.54
CA ALA A 241 -25.93 -24.92 30.51
C ALA A 241 -25.81 -26.45 30.43
N ALA A 242 -26.93 -27.16 30.38
CA ALA A 242 -26.95 -28.62 30.21
C ALA A 242 -26.36 -29.06 28.87
N PHE A 243 -26.60 -28.29 27.80
CA PHE A 243 -26.02 -28.57 26.49
C PHE A 243 -24.50 -28.42 26.54
N ILE A 244 -23.98 -27.30 27.06
CA ILE A 244 -22.53 -27.07 27.14
C ILE A 244 -21.85 -28.10 28.05
N ALA A 245 -22.40 -28.39 29.21
CA ALA A 245 -21.84 -29.41 30.13
C ALA A 245 -21.78 -30.81 29.49
N GLY A 246 -22.66 -31.10 28.52
CA GLY A 246 -22.65 -32.36 27.79
C GLY A 246 -21.56 -32.50 26.71
N ILE A 247 -21.02 -31.39 26.21
CA ILE A 247 -20.08 -31.38 25.08
C ILE A 247 -18.74 -32.07 25.39
N PRO A 248 -18.05 -31.82 26.53
CA PRO A 248 -16.72 -32.35 26.84
C PRO A 248 -16.53 -33.86 26.62
N GLN A 249 -17.57 -34.67 26.83
CA GLN A 249 -17.52 -36.11 26.64
C GLN A 249 -17.11 -36.52 25.21
N ALA A 250 -17.62 -35.80 24.21
CA ALA A 250 -17.30 -36.04 22.79
C ALA A 250 -17.42 -34.71 22.01
N PRO A 251 -16.41 -33.81 22.13
CA PRO A 251 -16.57 -32.41 21.76
C PRO A 251 -17.00 -32.19 20.32
N PHE A 252 -16.40 -32.91 19.36
CA PHE A 252 -16.73 -32.78 17.93
C PHE A 252 -18.06 -33.46 17.55
N ALA A 253 -18.49 -34.47 18.30
CA ALA A 253 -19.77 -35.13 18.06
C ALA A 253 -20.93 -34.29 18.60
N HIS A 254 -20.76 -33.71 19.80
CA HIS A 254 -21.81 -33.00 20.53
C HIS A 254 -21.92 -31.51 20.19
N THR A 255 -20.84 -30.87 19.71
CA THR A 255 -20.91 -29.49 19.21
C THR A 255 -21.90 -29.38 18.04
N PRO A 256 -22.63 -28.25 17.88
CA PRO A 256 -23.57 -28.10 16.78
C PRO A 256 -22.91 -27.75 15.45
N PHE A 257 -21.60 -27.49 15.40
CA PHE A 257 -20.91 -27.00 14.20
C PHE A 257 -19.89 -27.99 13.61
N THR A 258 -19.76 -27.97 12.28
CA THR A 258 -18.63 -28.55 11.52
C THR A 258 -17.65 -27.45 11.14
N LYS A 259 -16.70 -27.74 10.24
CA LYS A 259 -15.82 -26.71 9.67
C LYS A 259 -16.59 -25.76 8.74
N GLU A 260 -17.67 -26.24 8.14
CA GLU A 260 -18.45 -25.58 7.09
C GLU A 260 -19.67 -24.82 7.65
N GLY A 261 -20.00 -24.99 8.92
CA GLY A 261 -21.11 -24.30 9.58
C GLY A 261 -21.96 -25.21 10.46
N LEU A 262 -23.24 -24.87 10.63
CA LEU A 262 -24.18 -25.63 11.48
C LEU A 262 -24.46 -27.02 10.90
N LYS A 263 -24.47 -28.04 11.76
CA LYS A 263 -24.83 -29.42 11.39
C LYS A 263 -26.30 -29.51 10.98
N ASP A 264 -26.60 -30.51 10.16
CA ASP A 264 -27.98 -30.89 9.83
C ASP A 264 -28.69 -31.54 11.04
N ALA A 265 -29.97 -31.88 10.86
CA ALA A 265 -30.79 -32.42 11.94
C ALA A 265 -30.22 -33.71 12.55
N ASP A 266 -29.63 -34.58 11.73
CA ASP A 266 -29.04 -35.84 12.17
C ASP A 266 -27.70 -35.60 12.89
N GLY A 267 -26.89 -34.66 12.41
CA GLY A 267 -25.64 -34.26 13.04
C GLY A 267 -25.81 -33.53 14.38
N LEU A 268 -26.94 -32.85 14.60
CA LEU A 268 -27.27 -32.18 15.87
C LEU A 268 -27.75 -33.16 16.95
N LYS A 269 -28.33 -34.29 16.54
CA LYS A 269 -28.99 -35.25 17.44
C LYS A 269 -28.08 -35.72 18.60
N PRO A 270 -26.81 -36.14 18.38
CA PRO A 270 -25.96 -36.61 19.47
C PRO A 270 -25.76 -35.59 20.60
N GLY A 271 -25.56 -34.31 20.26
CA GLY A 271 -25.40 -33.24 21.25
C GLY A 271 -26.68 -32.96 22.04
N ILE A 272 -27.83 -32.98 21.35
CA ILE A 272 -29.15 -32.78 21.99
C ILE A 272 -29.50 -33.97 22.89
N ASP A 273 -29.27 -35.21 22.45
CA ASP A 273 -29.51 -36.40 23.26
C ASP A 273 -28.62 -36.40 24.52
N ARG A 274 -27.37 -35.92 24.38
CA ARG A 274 -26.48 -35.71 25.52
C ARG A 274 -26.99 -34.62 26.47
N MET A 275 -27.47 -33.48 25.97
CA MET A 275 -28.11 -32.44 26.79
C MET A 275 -29.28 -33.00 27.61
N LEU A 276 -30.14 -33.81 27.00
CA LEU A 276 -31.27 -34.44 27.70
C LEU A 276 -30.79 -35.39 28.81
N THR A 277 -29.69 -36.12 28.55
CA THR A 277 -29.03 -36.95 29.57
C THR A 277 -28.52 -36.10 30.74
N VAL A 278 -27.91 -34.94 30.45
CA VAL A 278 -27.45 -34.00 31.48
C VAL A 278 -28.61 -33.49 32.33
N LEU A 279 -29.70 -33.02 31.71
CA LEU A 279 -30.90 -32.56 32.43
C LEU A 279 -31.48 -33.67 33.32
N TYR A 280 -31.51 -34.92 32.82
CA TYR A 280 -31.98 -36.06 33.61
C TYR A 280 -31.10 -36.30 34.83
N ARG A 281 -29.77 -36.24 34.67
CA ARG A 281 -28.81 -36.38 35.78
C ARG A 281 -28.94 -35.27 36.81
N MET A 282 -29.12 -34.02 36.38
CA MET A 282 -29.36 -32.87 37.28
C MET A 282 -30.64 -33.07 38.11
N LYS A 283 -31.69 -33.63 37.51
CA LYS A 283 -32.92 -34.00 38.21
C LYS A 283 -32.68 -35.13 39.21
N GLU A 284 -31.99 -36.21 38.80
CA GLU A 284 -31.70 -37.39 39.64
C GLU A 284 -30.89 -37.03 40.90
N THR A 285 -29.98 -36.06 40.76
CA THR A 285 -29.12 -35.54 41.83
C THR A 285 -29.75 -34.38 42.62
N ASN A 286 -31.00 -34.00 42.31
CA ASN A 286 -31.78 -32.93 42.94
C ASN A 286 -31.22 -31.50 42.76
N TYR A 287 -30.37 -31.25 41.75
CA TYR A 287 -29.98 -29.88 41.40
C TYR A 287 -31.12 -29.10 40.71
N ILE A 288 -32.05 -29.80 40.05
CA ILE A 288 -33.26 -29.19 39.46
C ILE A 288 -34.52 -29.96 39.86
N THR A 289 -35.64 -29.24 39.89
CA THR A 289 -36.95 -29.82 40.17
C THR A 289 -37.55 -30.54 38.96
N GLU A 290 -38.54 -31.41 39.20
CA GLU A 290 -39.34 -32.05 38.14
C GLU A 290 -39.95 -31.03 37.16
N LYS A 291 -40.37 -29.86 37.67
CA LYS A 291 -40.98 -28.80 36.86
C LYS A 291 -39.96 -28.15 35.94
N GLU A 292 -38.76 -27.84 36.44
CA GLU A 292 -37.66 -27.27 35.66
C GLU A 292 -37.17 -28.26 34.61
N TYR A 293 -37.04 -29.54 34.97
CA TYR A 293 -36.71 -30.61 34.03
C TYR A 293 -37.72 -30.68 32.88
N ASN A 294 -39.02 -30.74 33.19
CA ASN A 294 -40.07 -30.82 32.16
C ASN A 294 -40.10 -29.56 31.26
N ALA A 295 -39.82 -28.39 31.81
CA ALA A 295 -39.70 -27.16 31.04
C ALA A 295 -38.44 -27.16 30.14
N ALA A 296 -37.31 -27.65 30.66
CA ALA A 296 -36.04 -27.68 29.94
C ALA A 296 -36.03 -28.70 28.78
N ILE A 297 -36.63 -29.88 28.94
CA ILE A 297 -36.72 -30.86 27.84
C ILE A 297 -37.69 -30.44 26.73
N ALA A 298 -38.66 -29.56 27.04
CA ALA A 298 -39.58 -28.98 26.06
C ALA A 298 -39.00 -27.77 25.33
N TYR A 299 -37.82 -27.28 25.76
CA TYR A 299 -37.16 -26.12 25.17
C TYR A 299 -36.48 -26.49 23.85
N ASP A 300 -36.80 -25.75 22.77
CA ASP A 300 -36.09 -25.88 21.51
C ASP A 300 -34.74 -25.16 21.56
N ILE A 301 -33.68 -25.91 21.87
CA ILE A 301 -32.30 -25.40 21.93
C ILE A 301 -31.76 -24.97 20.57
N LYS A 302 -32.33 -25.47 19.46
CA LYS A 302 -31.79 -25.21 18.11
C LYS A 302 -31.92 -23.75 17.71
N LYS A 303 -32.95 -23.05 18.21
CA LYS A 303 -33.18 -21.63 17.95
C LYS A 303 -32.09 -20.73 18.56
N ASP A 304 -31.33 -21.24 19.53
CA ASP A 304 -30.28 -20.50 20.21
C ASP A 304 -28.93 -20.66 19.51
N PHE A 305 -28.75 -21.65 18.63
CA PHE A 305 -27.51 -21.83 17.90
C PHE A 305 -27.27 -20.69 16.92
N ARG A 306 -26.05 -20.16 16.91
CA ARG A 306 -25.62 -19.14 15.96
C ARG A 306 -25.66 -19.65 14.51
N SER A 307 -25.92 -18.74 13.57
CA SER A 307 -25.73 -19.00 12.14
C SER A 307 -24.24 -19.11 11.80
N ALA A 308 -23.91 -19.84 10.74
CA ALA A 308 -22.54 -19.93 10.25
C ALA A 308 -21.96 -18.54 9.95
N GLU A 309 -20.73 -18.29 10.40
CA GLU A 309 -20.04 -17.01 10.27
C GLU A 309 -18.68 -17.19 9.58
N LYS A 310 -18.21 -16.14 8.91
CA LYS A 310 -16.86 -16.12 8.34
C LYS A 310 -15.86 -15.73 9.40
N SER A 311 -14.77 -16.49 9.49
CA SER A 311 -13.64 -16.16 10.38
C SER A 311 -13.03 -14.79 10.04
N THR A 312 -12.24 -14.25 10.97
CA THR A 312 -11.52 -12.99 10.78
C THR A 312 -10.66 -13.01 9.51
N SER A 313 -9.89 -14.09 9.33
CA SER A 313 -9.01 -14.27 8.17
C SER A 313 -9.78 -14.45 6.85
N GLU A 314 -11.06 -14.81 6.90
CA GLU A 314 -11.92 -14.86 5.71
C GLU A 314 -12.58 -13.52 5.38
N ARG A 315 -12.96 -12.74 6.40
CA ARG A 315 -13.55 -11.41 6.22
C ARG A 315 -12.52 -10.36 5.80
N TYR A 316 -11.33 -10.43 6.38
CA TYR A 316 -10.25 -9.45 6.21
C TYR A 316 -8.90 -10.12 5.94
N PRO A 317 -8.74 -10.92 4.89
CA PRO A 317 -7.55 -11.74 4.70
C PRO A 317 -6.25 -10.92 4.60
N ASP A 318 -6.23 -9.88 3.76
CA ASP A 318 -5.06 -9.00 3.56
C ASP A 318 -4.65 -8.29 4.85
N LEU A 319 -5.63 -7.70 5.54
CA LEU A 319 -5.43 -6.97 6.79
C LEU A 319 -4.98 -7.88 7.92
N ASN A 320 -5.62 -9.04 8.09
CA ASN A 320 -5.26 -10.01 9.12
C ASN A 320 -3.81 -10.48 8.93
N ALA A 321 -3.43 -10.85 7.71
CA ALA A 321 -2.07 -11.30 7.41
C ALA A 321 -1.02 -10.19 7.66
N GLU A 322 -1.33 -8.95 7.29
CA GLU A 322 -0.40 -7.83 7.46
C GLU A 322 -0.24 -7.41 8.93
N LEU A 323 -1.34 -7.37 9.70
CA LEU A 323 -1.28 -7.07 11.14
C LEU A 323 -0.54 -8.16 11.92
N GLU A 324 -0.81 -9.44 11.63
CA GLU A 324 -0.06 -10.56 12.23
C GLU A 324 1.44 -10.45 11.90
N ARG A 325 1.79 -10.19 10.64
CA ARG A 325 3.20 -10.03 10.22
C ARG A 325 3.90 -8.91 10.97
N GLN A 326 3.28 -7.73 11.09
CA GLN A 326 3.89 -6.59 11.80
C GLN A 326 3.93 -6.81 13.31
N ALA A 327 2.90 -7.43 13.90
CA ALA A 327 2.89 -7.77 15.31
C ALA A 327 3.99 -8.80 15.66
N ILE A 328 4.19 -9.82 14.82
CA ILE A 328 5.28 -10.81 14.99
C ILE A 328 6.64 -10.11 14.98
N ALA A 329 6.87 -9.18 14.06
CA ALA A 329 8.14 -8.43 14.00
C ALA A 329 8.37 -7.56 15.24
N ILE A 330 7.30 -6.98 15.83
CA ILE A 330 7.42 -6.20 17.06
C ILE A 330 7.65 -7.11 18.27
N ILE A 331 6.85 -8.17 18.40
CA ILE A 331 6.94 -9.12 19.52
C ILE A 331 8.29 -9.85 19.49
N SER A 332 8.86 -10.13 18.32
CA SER A 332 10.19 -10.76 18.22
C SER A 332 11.28 -9.89 18.83
N VAL A 333 11.24 -8.57 18.60
CA VAL A 333 12.13 -7.59 19.23
C VAL A 333 11.91 -7.55 20.74
N LEU A 334 10.65 -7.45 21.21
CA LEU A 334 10.34 -7.43 22.65
C LEU A 334 10.84 -8.69 23.38
N LEU A 335 10.69 -9.86 22.76
CA LEU A 335 11.17 -11.13 23.31
C LEU A 335 12.70 -11.19 23.33
N ALA A 336 13.35 -10.71 22.27
CA ALA A 336 14.81 -10.66 22.20
C ALA A 336 15.41 -9.73 23.27
N GLU A 337 14.84 -8.52 23.43
CA GLU A 337 15.24 -7.57 24.46
C GLU A 337 15.07 -8.15 25.88
N LYS A 338 13.96 -8.84 26.12
CA LYS A 338 13.70 -9.53 27.40
C LYS A 338 14.75 -10.61 27.71
N ASP A 339 15.29 -11.25 26.68
CA ASP A 339 16.36 -12.25 26.79
C ASP A 339 17.77 -11.62 26.82
N GLY A 340 17.87 -10.28 26.81
CA GLY A 340 19.14 -9.55 26.84
C GLY A 340 19.87 -9.52 25.49
N ILE A 341 19.14 -9.69 24.38
CA ILE A 341 19.67 -9.62 23.02
C ILE A 341 19.42 -8.22 22.45
N ASP A 342 20.48 -7.63 21.90
CA ASP A 342 20.43 -6.35 21.21
C ASP A 342 19.57 -6.44 19.92
N PRO A 343 18.59 -5.54 19.71
CA PRO A 343 17.81 -5.47 18.47
C PRO A 343 18.66 -5.38 17.19
N GLU A 344 19.82 -4.71 17.20
CA GLU A 344 20.69 -4.63 16.02
C GLU A 344 21.23 -6.01 15.63
N ARG A 345 21.65 -6.80 16.63
CA ARG A 345 22.11 -8.17 16.43
C ARG A 345 21.00 -9.07 15.88
N LEU A 346 19.75 -8.85 16.30
CA LEU A 346 18.60 -9.60 15.81
C LEU A 346 18.41 -9.38 14.30
N GLU A 347 18.61 -8.15 13.80
CA GLU A 347 18.49 -7.82 12.38
C GLU A 347 19.66 -8.35 11.54
N GLU A 348 20.87 -8.37 12.07
CA GLU A 348 22.06 -8.86 11.36
C GLU A 348 22.12 -10.40 11.26
N GLU A 349 21.68 -11.11 12.31
CA GLU A 349 21.76 -12.57 12.38
C GLU A 349 20.46 -13.25 11.93
N ASN A 350 20.35 -13.60 10.65
CA ASN A 350 19.16 -14.26 10.07
C ASN A 350 18.65 -15.48 10.87
N LYS A 351 19.53 -16.33 11.41
CA LYS A 351 19.12 -17.50 12.22
C LYS A 351 18.47 -17.08 13.54
N LEU A 352 18.98 -16.01 14.14
CA LEU A 352 18.46 -15.46 15.39
C LEU A 352 17.11 -14.79 15.14
N LYS A 353 17.01 -14.01 14.06
CA LYS A 353 15.75 -13.40 13.59
C LYS A 353 14.65 -14.43 13.43
N VAL A 354 14.89 -15.47 12.63
CA VAL A 354 13.91 -16.54 12.38
C VAL A 354 13.51 -17.24 13.68
N LYS A 355 14.46 -17.49 14.60
CA LYS A 355 14.16 -18.08 15.91
C LYS A 355 13.16 -17.22 16.70
N TYR A 356 13.41 -15.93 16.82
CA TYR A 356 12.53 -15.03 17.59
C TYR A 356 11.21 -14.73 16.88
N GLU A 357 11.18 -14.71 15.54
CA GLU A 357 9.93 -14.61 14.78
C GLU A 357 9.03 -15.85 15.01
N MET A 358 9.60 -17.07 15.02
CA MET A 358 8.85 -18.28 15.35
C MET A 358 8.32 -18.28 16.79
N LEU A 359 9.15 -17.84 17.75
CA LEU A 359 8.73 -17.69 19.15
C LEU A 359 7.64 -16.63 19.28
N ALA A 360 7.78 -15.50 18.61
CA ALA A 360 6.81 -14.42 18.58
C ALA A 360 5.49 -14.86 17.97
N GLU A 361 5.52 -15.61 16.87
CA GLU A 361 4.32 -16.20 16.27
C GLU A 361 3.62 -17.14 17.23
N GLN A 362 4.35 -18.06 17.88
CA GLN A 362 3.78 -18.96 18.87
C GLN A 362 3.12 -18.17 20.01
N LYS A 363 3.86 -17.23 20.61
CA LYS A 363 3.37 -16.39 21.73
C LYS A 363 2.19 -15.53 21.30
N MET A 364 2.22 -14.95 20.11
CA MET A 364 1.12 -14.19 19.55
C MET A 364 -0.15 -15.04 19.44
N ARG A 365 -0.06 -16.34 19.17
CA ARG A 365 -1.27 -17.18 19.06
C ARG A 365 -1.88 -17.54 20.43
N VAL A 366 -1.08 -17.60 21.50
CA VAL A 366 -1.48 -18.24 22.78
C VAL A 366 -1.37 -17.37 24.04
N ASN A 367 -0.85 -16.15 23.97
CA ASN A 367 -0.67 -15.28 25.14
C ASN A 367 -1.76 -14.19 25.33
N GLY A 368 -2.85 -14.22 24.55
CA GLY A 368 -3.97 -13.28 24.73
C GLY A 368 -3.65 -11.81 24.47
N TYR A 369 -2.68 -11.50 23.60
CA TYR A 369 -2.37 -10.11 23.28
C TYR A 369 -3.55 -9.38 22.65
N ARG A 370 -3.72 -8.10 22.96
CA ARG A 370 -4.63 -7.21 22.22
C ARG A 370 -3.81 -6.29 21.33
N ILE A 371 -3.90 -6.51 20.02
CA ILE A 371 -3.10 -5.81 19.02
C ILE A 371 -3.96 -4.73 18.37
N HIS A 372 -3.66 -3.48 18.69
CA HIS A 372 -4.38 -2.31 18.19
C HIS A 372 -3.67 -1.72 16.98
N SER A 373 -4.39 -1.62 15.86
CA SER A 373 -3.87 -1.02 14.64
C SER A 373 -4.25 0.45 14.48
N THR A 374 -3.63 1.12 13.51
CA THR A 374 -3.97 2.48 13.07
C THR A 374 -5.06 2.51 12.00
N ILE A 375 -5.48 1.35 11.50
CA ILE A 375 -6.39 1.21 10.35
C ILE A 375 -7.80 1.67 10.74
N ASP A 376 -8.36 2.62 10.02
CA ASP A 376 -9.76 3.02 10.16
C ASP A 376 -10.64 2.02 9.41
N LYS A 377 -11.54 1.37 10.14
CA LYS A 377 -12.41 0.32 9.59
C LYS A 377 -13.25 0.83 8.42
N LYS A 378 -13.85 2.01 8.53
CA LYS A 378 -14.76 2.54 7.50
C LYS A 378 -13.98 2.94 6.26
N LEU A 379 -12.81 3.55 6.41
CA LEU A 379 -11.92 3.89 5.30
C LEU A 379 -11.44 2.61 4.61
N TYR A 380 -10.97 1.61 5.36
CA TYR A 380 -10.52 0.33 4.82
C TYR A 380 -11.63 -0.37 4.02
N ASP A 381 -12.81 -0.56 4.62
CA ASP A 381 -13.95 -1.21 3.96
C ASP A 381 -14.35 -0.48 2.67
N THR A 382 -14.34 0.85 2.73
CA THR A 382 -14.68 1.71 1.58
C THR A 382 -13.63 1.61 0.47
N HIS A 383 -12.34 1.56 0.80
CA HIS A 383 -11.28 1.37 -0.19
C HIS A 383 -11.36 -0.01 -0.84
N GLN A 384 -11.65 -1.06 -0.07
CA GLN A 384 -11.87 -2.39 -0.61
C GLN A 384 -13.08 -2.44 -1.54
N LYS A 385 -14.15 -1.70 -1.23
CA LYS A 385 -15.31 -1.55 -2.13
C LYS A 385 -14.93 -0.86 -3.44
N VAL A 386 -14.26 0.30 -3.38
CA VAL A 386 -13.80 1.02 -4.58
C VAL A 386 -12.89 0.14 -5.44
N LYS A 387 -11.98 -0.61 -4.79
CA LYS A 387 -11.09 -1.55 -5.44
C LYS A 387 -11.87 -2.60 -6.24
N ASN A 388 -12.89 -3.19 -5.64
CA ASN A 388 -13.70 -4.25 -6.26
C ASN A 388 -14.56 -3.73 -7.41
N GLU A 389 -15.05 -2.48 -7.30
CA GLU A 389 -15.90 -1.82 -8.32
C GLU A 389 -15.10 -1.16 -9.46
N PHE A 390 -13.78 -1.01 -9.33
CA PHE A 390 -12.97 -0.39 -10.36
C PHE A 390 -12.73 -1.34 -11.54
N GLU A 391 -13.26 -1.00 -12.72
CA GLU A 391 -13.15 -1.88 -13.90
C GLU A 391 -11.95 -1.55 -14.80
N SER A 392 -11.40 -0.35 -14.69
CA SER A 392 -10.36 0.16 -15.59
C SER A 392 -8.93 -0.24 -15.17
N TYR A 393 -8.73 -1.41 -14.56
CA TYR A 393 -7.39 -1.90 -14.21
C TYR A 393 -6.55 -2.21 -15.46
N GLY A 394 -7.16 -2.82 -16.48
CA GLY A 394 -6.48 -3.27 -17.68
C GLY A 394 -6.86 -4.70 -18.04
N PHE A 395 -6.13 -5.32 -18.97
CA PHE A 395 -6.41 -6.68 -19.41
C PHE A 395 -5.90 -7.73 -18.42
N THR A 396 -6.61 -8.84 -18.29
CA THR A 396 -6.12 -10.02 -17.60
C THR A 396 -5.36 -10.89 -18.60
N THR A 397 -4.08 -11.15 -18.34
CA THR A 397 -3.29 -12.11 -19.14
C THR A 397 -3.51 -13.52 -18.64
N LYS A 398 -3.11 -14.53 -19.42
CA LYS A 398 -3.05 -15.90 -18.95
C LYS A 398 -1.60 -16.37 -18.92
N GLU A 399 -1.26 -17.16 -17.91
CA GLU A 399 0.03 -17.84 -17.81
C GLU A 399 -0.18 -19.31 -17.47
N GLU A 400 0.66 -20.16 -18.03
CA GLU A 400 0.77 -21.55 -17.58
C GLU A 400 1.47 -21.58 -16.22
N ARG A 401 0.80 -22.15 -15.21
CA ARG A 401 1.38 -22.47 -13.91
C ARG A 401 1.26 -23.97 -13.67
N THR A 402 2.37 -24.59 -13.35
CA THR A 402 2.41 -25.99 -12.91
C THR A 402 2.16 -26.03 -11.41
N ASN A 403 1.15 -26.80 -10.97
CA ASN A 403 0.89 -27.00 -9.56
C ASN A 403 1.93 -27.94 -8.92
N LYS A 404 1.85 -28.14 -7.59
CA LYS A 404 2.76 -29.04 -6.86
C LYS A 404 2.68 -30.51 -7.34
N ASP A 405 1.60 -30.87 -8.01
CA ASP A 405 1.31 -32.22 -8.51
C ASP A 405 1.80 -32.43 -9.96
N GLY A 406 2.44 -31.42 -10.57
CA GLY A 406 2.97 -31.50 -11.94
C GLY A 406 1.95 -31.20 -13.05
N GLU A 407 0.71 -30.83 -12.72
CA GLU A 407 -0.30 -30.42 -13.70
C GLU A 407 -0.11 -28.96 -14.10
N THR A 408 0.03 -28.70 -15.40
CA THR A 408 0.05 -27.34 -15.96
C THR A 408 -1.38 -26.85 -16.19
N LYS A 409 -1.74 -25.72 -15.57
CA LYS A 409 -3.02 -25.02 -15.77
C LYS A 409 -2.78 -23.60 -16.24
N LEU A 410 -3.61 -23.13 -17.16
CA LEU A 410 -3.68 -21.71 -17.52
C LEU A 410 -4.38 -20.96 -16.39
N VAL A 411 -3.67 -20.03 -15.75
CA VAL A 411 -4.13 -19.20 -14.65
C VAL A 411 -4.24 -17.75 -15.14
N ASP A 412 -5.32 -17.09 -14.74
CA ASP A 412 -5.53 -15.67 -14.99
C ASP A 412 -4.55 -14.84 -14.15
N VAL A 413 -3.87 -13.91 -14.81
CA VAL A 413 -2.89 -12.97 -14.23
C VAL A 413 -3.40 -11.55 -14.52
N PRO A 414 -4.25 -11.01 -13.63
CA PRO A 414 -4.79 -9.66 -13.78
C PRO A 414 -3.74 -8.60 -13.44
N VAL A 415 -3.98 -7.36 -13.88
CA VAL A 415 -3.28 -6.19 -13.33
C VAL A 415 -3.60 -6.10 -11.83
N GLN A 416 -2.56 -5.98 -11.00
CA GLN A 416 -2.62 -5.81 -9.57
C GLN A 416 -2.61 -4.33 -9.16
N VAL A 417 -2.89 -4.10 -7.88
CA VAL A 417 -2.96 -2.78 -7.26
C VAL A 417 -2.34 -2.81 -5.86
N GLY A 418 -1.68 -1.72 -5.50
CA GLY A 418 -1.21 -1.45 -4.16
C GLY A 418 -1.58 -0.01 -3.79
N SER A 419 -2.08 0.23 -2.58
CA SER A 419 -2.31 1.60 -2.09
C SER A 419 -2.02 1.74 -0.61
N ILE A 420 -1.64 2.96 -0.21
CA ILE A 420 -1.48 3.36 1.20
C ILE A 420 -2.07 4.76 1.36
N LEU A 421 -3.01 4.93 2.29
CA LEU A 421 -3.48 6.22 2.80
C LEU A 421 -2.85 6.47 4.18
N MET A 422 -2.22 7.63 4.36
CA MET A 422 -1.45 7.95 5.54
C MET A 422 -1.74 9.36 6.06
N GLU A 423 -1.67 9.54 7.38
CA GLU A 423 -1.64 10.84 8.03
C GLU A 423 -0.21 11.41 8.07
N ASN A 424 -0.01 12.60 7.50
CA ASN A 424 1.32 13.14 7.24
C ASN A 424 2.13 13.45 8.51
N SER A 425 1.47 13.95 9.56
CA SER A 425 2.13 14.44 10.77
C SER A 425 2.57 13.32 11.71
N THR A 426 1.96 12.13 11.61
CA THR A 426 2.16 11.02 12.56
C THR A 426 2.74 9.77 11.93
N GLY A 427 2.62 9.59 10.60
CA GLY A 427 2.98 8.35 9.92
C GLY A 427 1.94 7.24 10.08
N ARG A 428 0.79 7.50 10.72
CA ARG A 428 -0.29 6.50 10.86
C ARG A 428 -0.81 6.08 9.50
N ILE A 429 -0.77 4.79 9.20
CA ILE A 429 -1.44 4.24 8.00
C ILE A 429 -2.92 4.04 8.34
N LEU A 430 -3.80 4.72 7.61
CA LEU A 430 -5.24 4.73 7.90
C LEU A 430 -5.99 3.68 7.09
N SER A 431 -5.50 3.36 5.89
CA SER A 431 -6.07 2.35 5.01
C SER A 431 -5.02 1.90 3.99
N PHE A 432 -5.17 0.68 3.47
CA PHE A 432 -4.32 0.15 2.40
C PHE A 432 -5.08 -0.84 1.52
N ILE A 433 -4.57 -1.04 0.31
CA ILE A 433 -5.00 -2.12 -0.59
C ILE A 433 -3.76 -2.97 -0.90
N ALA A 434 -3.80 -4.26 -0.54
CA ALA A 434 -2.69 -5.18 -0.76
C ALA A 434 -2.64 -5.76 -2.19
N GLY A 435 -3.78 -5.84 -2.86
CA GLY A 435 -3.93 -6.57 -4.12
C GLY A 435 -5.39 -6.66 -4.50
N ARG A 436 -5.67 -7.14 -5.73
CA ARG A 436 -7.05 -7.25 -6.21
C ARG A 436 -7.87 -8.31 -5.49
N ASP A 437 -7.31 -9.51 -5.35
CA ASP A 437 -7.96 -10.66 -4.71
C ASP A 437 -6.92 -11.55 -4.00
N TYR A 438 -7.04 -11.63 -2.69
CA TYR A 438 -6.14 -12.39 -1.82
C TYR A 438 -6.13 -13.90 -2.12
N ASN A 439 -7.25 -14.47 -2.59
CA ASN A 439 -7.33 -15.90 -2.86
C ASN A 439 -6.55 -16.29 -4.13
N THR A 440 -6.42 -15.34 -5.06
CA THR A 440 -5.68 -15.51 -6.30
C THR A 440 -4.21 -15.14 -6.12
N GLU A 441 -3.92 -14.04 -5.42
CA GLU A 441 -2.57 -13.55 -5.15
C GLU A 441 -2.44 -13.05 -3.71
N LYS A 442 -1.50 -13.63 -2.96
CA LYS A 442 -1.30 -13.36 -1.51
C LYS A 442 -0.22 -12.32 -1.25
N LEU A 443 0.57 -11.95 -2.25
CA LEU A 443 1.57 -10.90 -2.13
C LEU A 443 0.90 -9.57 -1.81
N ASN A 444 1.30 -8.95 -0.69
CA ASN A 444 0.89 -7.60 -0.35
C ASN A 444 1.70 -6.56 -1.14
N HIS A 445 1.13 -6.06 -2.23
CA HIS A 445 1.75 -5.07 -3.11
C HIS A 445 1.96 -3.71 -2.45
N ALA A 446 1.25 -3.40 -1.35
CA ALA A 446 1.42 -2.13 -0.67
C ALA A 446 2.71 -2.07 0.15
N THR A 447 3.05 -3.16 0.83
CA THR A 447 4.16 -3.20 1.82
C THR A 447 5.29 -4.15 1.44
N GLN A 448 5.04 -5.15 0.58
CA GLN A 448 5.99 -6.20 0.20
C GLN A 448 6.30 -6.21 -1.31
N GLY A 449 5.47 -5.56 -2.14
CA GLY A 449 5.67 -5.44 -3.59
C GLY A 449 6.68 -4.34 -3.95
N PHE A 450 7.96 -4.69 -4.02
CA PHE A 450 9.02 -3.78 -4.45
C PHE A 450 9.06 -3.67 -5.98
N ARG A 451 8.95 -2.43 -6.49
CA ARG A 451 8.87 -2.13 -7.93
C ARG A 451 9.59 -0.82 -8.26
N PRO A 452 10.10 -0.65 -9.49
CA PRO A 452 10.65 0.64 -9.91
C PRO A 452 9.53 1.70 -9.89
N ASN A 453 9.78 2.84 -9.24
CA ASN A 453 8.75 3.88 -9.05
C ASN A 453 8.67 4.94 -10.18
N GLY A 454 9.52 4.78 -11.19
CA GLY A 454 9.55 5.66 -12.35
C GLY A 454 9.73 7.13 -11.97
N SER A 455 9.01 8.00 -12.68
CA SER A 455 9.09 9.46 -12.48
C SER A 455 8.65 9.99 -11.11
N THR A 456 8.11 9.16 -10.19
CA THR A 456 7.88 9.60 -8.80
C THR A 456 9.20 9.77 -8.03
N MET A 457 10.32 9.28 -8.56
CA MET A 457 11.65 9.52 -7.99
C MET A 457 12.19 10.93 -8.25
N LYS A 458 11.71 11.62 -9.29
CA LYS A 458 12.24 12.93 -9.71
C LYS A 458 12.20 14.00 -8.61
N PRO A 459 11.10 14.18 -7.85
CA PRO A 459 11.09 15.10 -6.71
C PRO A 459 12.09 14.70 -5.62
N LEU A 460 12.26 13.40 -5.38
CA LEU A 460 12.95 12.87 -4.21
C LEU A 460 14.47 12.94 -4.31
N VAL A 461 15.04 12.73 -5.50
CA VAL A 461 16.51 12.74 -5.71
C VAL A 461 16.99 13.80 -6.71
N GLY A 462 16.09 14.38 -7.50
CA GLY A 462 16.41 15.40 -8.49
C GLY A 462 16.06 16.81 -7.99
N TYR A 463 14.79 17.15 -8.07
CA TYR A 463 14.33 18.54 -7.86
C TYR A 463 14.40 18.97 -6.40
N GLY A 464 13.94 18.15 -5.44
CA GLY A 464 14.01 18.46 -4.01
C GLY A 464 15.43 18.71 -3.54
N PRO A 465 16.37 17.76 -3.75
CA PRO A 465 17.78 17.98 -3.43
C PRO A 465 18.40 19.16 -4.16
N ALA A 466 18.08 19.41 -5.44
CA ALA A 466 18.61 20.56 -6.16
C ALA A 466 18.15 21.92 -5.56
N ILE A 467 16.93 22.00 -5.05
CA ILE A 467 16.43 23.18 -4.31
C ILE A 467 17.13 23.28 -2.95
N GLU A 468 17.23 22.18 -2.20
CA GLU A 468 17.91 22.14 -0.89
C GLU A 468 19.38 22.56 -1.01
N TYR A 469 20.05 22.11 -2.06
CA TYR A 469 21.44 22.39 -2.37
C TYR A 469 21.69 23.78 -2.98
N GLY A 470 20.63 24.55 -3.22
CA GLY A 470 20.72 25.90 -3.77
C GLY A 470 21.17 25.95 -5.24
N VAL A 471 20.82 24.93 -6.02
CA VAL A 471 21.16 24.85 -7.46
C VAL A 471 20.06 25.44 -8.33
N ILE A 472 18.79 25.29 -7.93
CA ILE A 472 17.63 25.81 -8.64
C ILE A 472 16.60 26.44 -7.69
N GLY A 473 15.81 27.37 -8.20
CA GLY A 473 14.48 27.72 -7.69
C GLY A 473 13.38 27.09 -8.55
N ALA A 474 12.11 27.33 -8.21
CA ALA A 474 10.97 26.70 -8.88
C ALA A 474 10.92 26.97 -10.40
N GLY A 475 11.29 28.19 -10.81
CA GLY A 475 11.25 28.61 -12.20
C GLY A 475 12.59 28.54 -12.94
N SER A 476 13.67 28.12 -12.27
CA SER A 476 15.01 28.08 -12.87
C SER A 476 15.02 27.27 -14.17
N PRO A 477 15.82 27.66 -15.17
CA PRO A 477 15.87 26.97 -16.44
C PRO A 477 16.53 25.58 -16.30
N VAL A 478 15.92 24.59 -16.92
CA VAL A 478 16.47 23.25 -17.10
C VAL A 478 16.43 22.89 -18.58
N VAL A 479 17.34 22.01 -19.01
CA VAL A 479 17.54 21.67 -20.43
C VAL A 479 16.88 20.36 -20.78
N ASP A 480 15.93 20.41 -21.70
CA ASP A 480 15.25 19.26 -22.30
C ASP A 480 15.72 19.05 -23.75
N VAL A 481 16.99 18.65 -23.87
CA VAL A 481 17.67 18.36 -25.14
C VAL A 481 18.35 17.00 -25.02
N LYS A 482 18.32 16.19 -26.08
CA LYS A 482 18.91 14.85 -26.12
C LYS A 482 20.38 14.89 -25.73
N LEU A 483 20.76 13.87 -24.99
CA LEU A 483 22.13 13.66 -24.52
C LEU A 483 22.88 12.81 -25.54
N ASP A 484 24.20 12.97 -25.62
CA ASP A 484 25.06 12.05 -26.39
C ASP A 484 25.04 10.63 -25.80
N GLY A 485 24.67 10.52 -24.53
CA GLY A 485 24.53 9.30 -23.74
C GLY A 485 25.47 9.32 -22.52
N PHE A 486 25.27 8.39 -21.60
CA PHE A 486 26.17 8.15 -20.48
C PHE A 486 26.30 6.65 -20.22
N MET A 487 27.42 6.25 -19.61
CA MET A 487 27.64 4.85 -19.26
C MET A 487 26.78 4.48 -18.04
N ALA A 488 25.88 3.52 -18.23
CA ALA A 488 25.15 2.83 -17.17
C ALA A 488 25.71 1.41 -17.05
N GLY A 489 26.73 1.25 -16.20
CA GLY A 489 27.55 0.04 -16.20
C GLY A 489 28.29 -0.12 -17.54
N PRO A 490 28.24 -1.28 -18.22
CA PRO A 490 28.89 -1.48 -19.51
C PRO A 490 28.09 -0.92 -20.70
N ILE A 491 26.88 -0.40 -20.49
CA ILE A 491 25.96 0.00 -21.57
C ILE A 491 25.98 1.53 -21.75
N LEU A 492 26.18 1.99 -22.98
CA LEU A 492 25.94 3.39 -23.34
C LEU A 492 24.42 3.62 -23.40
N TYR A 493 23.88 4.31 -22.40
CA TYR A 493 22.46 4.60 -22.29
C TYR A 493 22.15 6.00 -22.83
N LYS A 494 21.15 6.10 -23.70
CA LYS A 494 20.65 7.36 -24.27
C LYS A 494 19.17 7.52 -23.88
N PRO A 495 18.86 8.22 -22.77
CA PRO A 495 17.47 8.40 -22.37
C PRO A 495 16.71 9.23 -23.41
N GLY A 496 15.41 8.94 -23.53
CA GLY A 496 14.46 9.76 -24.25
C GLY A 496 13.36 10.27 -23.32
N ASN A 497 12.64 11.30 -23.75
CA ASN A 497 11.36 11.66 -23.16
C ASN A 497 10.31 10.60 -23.46
N PHE A 498 9.17 10.66 -22.75
CA PHE A 498 8.05 9.72 -22.97
C PHE A 498 7.62 9.70 -24.44
N LEU A 499 7.57 10.87 -25.08
CA LEU A 499 7.54 11.00 -26.54
C LEU A 499 8.98 11.02 -27.05
N ALA A 500 9.44 9.93 -27.65
CA ALA A 500 10.87 9.72 -27.99
C ALA A 500 11.49 10.81 -28.90
N ASN A 501 10.67 11.51 -29.69
CA ASN A 501 11.11 12.59 -30.59
C ASN A 501 10.96 13.99 -29.99
N GLN A 502 10.49 14.12 -28.75
CA GLN A 502 10.26 15.40 -28.11
C GLN A 502 11.53 15.91 -27.43
N GLU A 503 11.90 17.15 -27.78
CA GLU A 503 12.90 17.97 -27.11
C GLU A 503 12.33 19.39 -27.01
N LEU A 504 12.18 19.89 -25.78
CA LEU A 504 11.55 21.18 -25.51
C LEU A 504 12.56 22.33 -25.40
N GLY A 505 13.86 22.03 -25.46
CA GLY A 505 14.92 23.03 -25.27
C GLY A 505 14.98 23.49 -23.81
N ILE A 506 15.19 24.78 -23.59
CA ILE A 506 15.18 25.34 -22.22
C ILE A 506 13.74 25.55 -21.76
N ILE A 507 13.41 24.98 -20.59
CA ILE A 507 12.09 25.11 -19.95
C ILE A 507 12.24 25.40 -18.45
N PRO A 508 11.23 26.01 -17.78
CA PRO A 508 11.24 26.15 -16.32
C PRO A 508 11.27 24.78 -15.61
N ALA A 509 11.98 24.70 -14.47
CA ALA A 509 12.02 23.50 -13.64
C ALA A 509 10.62 23.03 -13.21
N ARG A 510 9.71 23.94 -12.83
CA ARG A 510 8.31 23.62 -12.51
C ARG A 510 7.57 22.97 -13.68
N GLN A 511 7.78 23.46 -14.90
CA GLN A 511 7.15 22.89 -16.10
C GLN A 511 7.74 21.51 -16.43
N ALA A 512 9.06 21.36 -16.31
CA ALA A 512 9.75 20.08 -16.52
C ALA A 512 9.25 19.02 -15.52
N LEU A 513 9.04 19.40 -14.26
CA LEU A 513 8.50 18.52 -13.23
C LEU A 513 7.01 18.20 -13.46
N ALA A 514 6.19 19.22 -13.78
CA ALA A 514 4.75 19.10 -14.02
C ALA A 514 4.43 18.17 -15.19
N THR A 515 5.16 18.31 -16.30
CA THR A 515 5.03 17.48 -17.50
C THR A 515 5.95 16.25 -17.48
N SER A 516 6.72 16.08 -16.41
CA SER A 516 7.56 14.91 -16.13
C SER A 516 8.60 14.61 -17.21
N GLN A 517 9.32 15.61 -17.69
CA GLN A 517 10.37 15.44 -18.71
C GLN A 517 11.57 14.66 -18.16
N ASN A 518 12.12 13.73 -18.95
CA ASN A 518 13.21 12.83 -18.54
C ASN A 518 14.57 13.49 -18.74
N LEU A 519 14.81 14.12 -19.89
CA LEU A 519 16.11 14.68 -20.24
C LEU A 519 16.52 15.77 -19.24
N ALA A 520 15.59 16.68 -18.92
CA ALA A 520 15.79 17.71 -17.90
C ALA A 520 16.10 17.13 -16.52
N ALA A 521 15.38 16.08 -16.11
CA ALA A 521 15.59 15.46 -14.80
C ALA A 521 16.95 14.76 -14.69
N VAL A 522 17.38 14.05 -15.73
CA VAL A 522 18.68 13.37 -15.78
C VAL A 522 19.82 14.38 -15.75
N ARG A 523 19.74 15.46 -16.53
CA ARG A 523 20.76 16.54 -16.51
C ARG A 523 20.83 17.21 -15.15
N LEU A 524 19.68 17.54 -14.55
CA LEU A 524 19.63 18.16 -13.24
C LEU A 524 20.25 17.24 -12.18
N TYR A 525 19.88 15.96 -12.18
CA TYR A 525 20.44 14.97 -11.28
C TYR A 525 21.96 14.85 -11.45
N ASP A 526 22.45 14.76 -12.70
CA ASP A 526 23.89 14.70 -12.95
C ASP A 526 24.60 15.93 -12.39
N SER A 527 24.03 17.14 -12.50
CA SER A 527 24.65 18.36 -11.96
C SER A 527 24.85 18.34 -10.44
N ILE A 528 24.09 17.51 -9.71
CA ILE A 528 24.15 17.40 -8.25
C ILE A 528 24.64 16.05 -7.73
N LYS A 529 24.91 15.06 -8.60
CA LYS A 529 25.17 13.67 -8.20
C LYS A 529 26.35 13.52 -7.25
N ASP A 530 27.36 14.38 -7.37
CA ASP A 530 28.57 14.33 -6.53
C ASP A 530 28.29 14.75 -5.08
N ARG A 531 27.12 15.37 -4.83
CA ARG A 531 26.59 15.66 -3.50
C ARG A 531 25.71 14.51 -2.95
N LYS A 532 25.74 13.33 -3.57
CA LYS A 532 25.02 12.11 -3.16
C LYS A 532 23.53 12.35 -2.81
N PRO A 533 22.69 12.79 -3.77
CA PRO A 533 21.28 13.06 -3.51
C PRO A 533 20.45 11.84 -3.03
N THR A 534 20.97 10.62 -3.12
CA THR A 534 20.32 9.43 -2.55
C THR A 534 20.32 9.42 -1.03
N THR A 535 21.17 10.21 -0.36
CA THR A 535 21.15 10.38 1.09
C THR A 535 19.80 10.90 1.61
N PHE A 536 19.01 11.58 0.78
CA PHE A 536 17.64 11.96 1.12
C PHE A 536 16.72 10.73 1.20
N LEU A 537 16.90 9.73 0.34
CA LEU A 537 16.16 8.46 0.41
C LEU A 537 16.58 7.64 1.63
N GLU A 538 17.87 7.62 1.97
CA GLU A 538 18.38 6.96 3.18
C GLU A 538 17.75 7.57 4.45
N LYS A 539 17.67 8.91 4.54
CA LYS A 539 16.97 9.59 5.65
C LYS A 539 15.47 9.28 5.71
N MET A 540 14.86 8.91 4.58
CA MET A 540 13.47 8.47 4.47
C MET A 540 13.31 6.94 4.60
N ASN A 541 14.38 6.24 5.00
CA ASN A 541 14.41 4.81 5.28
C ASN A 541 14.00 3.91 4.10
N PHE A 542 14.43 4.24 2.88
CA PHE A 542 14.27 3.32 1.73
C PHE A 542 15.19 2.11 1.86
N SER A 543 14.63 0.90 1.88
CA SER A 543 15.35 -0.34 2.21
C SER A 543 16.22 -0.90 1.07
N LYS A 544 16.08 -0.37 -0.15
CA LYS A 544 16.78 -0.85 -1.36
C LYS A 544 17.77 0.16 -1.93
N VAL A 545 18.08 1.22 -1.20
CA VAL A 545 19.10 2.19 -1.58
C VAL A 545 20.45 1.74 -1.03
N THR A 546 21.47 1.79 -1.87
CA THR A 546 22.86 1.45 -1.51
C THR A 546 23.80 2.60 -1.81
N ASP A 547 24.98 2.62 -1.20
CA ASP A 547 26.01 3.66 -1.41
C ASP A 547 26.35 3.90 -2.89
N GLY A 548 26.30 2.89 -3.76
CA GLY A 548 26.59 3.05 -5.19
C GLY A 548 25.46 3.67 -6.02
N THR A 549 24.26 3.76 -5.45
CA THR A 549 23.03 4.13 -6.17
C THR A 549 23.10 5.56 -6.73
N TYR A 550 23.80 6.47 -6.05
CA TYR A 550 23.86 7.87 -6.50
C TYR A 550 24.62 8.05 -7.83
N ALA A 551 25.55 7.14 -8.13
CA ALA A 551 26.46 7.29 -9.26
C ALA A 551 25.77 7.14 -10.63
N ASN A 552 24.61 6.45 -10.68
CA ASN A 552 23.86 6.23 -11.91
C ASN A 552 22.89 7.38 -12.19
N PRO A 553 23.03 8.14 -13.29
CA PRO A 553 22.10 9.23 -13.61
C PRO A 553 20.66 8.77 -13.89
N SER A 554 20.45 7.50 -14.22
CA SER A 554 19.10 6.93 -14.38
C SER A 554 18.35 6.77 -13.06
N THR A 555 19.01 6.88 -11.90
CA THR A 555 18.37 6.81 -10.58
C THR A 555 17.21 7.80 -10.44
N VAL A 556 17.34 9.02 -10.98
CA VAL A 556 16.26 10.03 -10.97
C VAL A 556 15.03 9.64 -11.78
N LEU A 557 15.15 8.64 -12.67
CA LEU A 557 14.05 8.07 -13.44
C LEU A 557 13.39 6.89 -12.72
N GLY A 558 13.80 6.57 -11.49
CA GLY A 558 13.15 5.57 -10.63
C GLY A 558 13.56 4.14 -10.94
N THR A 559 14.85 3.88 -11.13
CA THR A 559 15.42 2.53 -11.33
C THR A 559 15.63 1.75 -10.03
N VAL A 560 15.33 2.35 -8.88
CA VAL A 560 15.37 1.70 -7.56
C VAL A 560 14.00 1.10 -7.29
N ASP A 561 13.98 -0.15 -6.85
CA ASP A 561 12.75 -0.81 -6.44
C ASP A 561 12.30 -0.30 -5.07
N VAL A 562 11.02 0.06 -4.95
CA VAL A 562 10.42 0.61 -3.73
C VAL A 562 9.03 0.00 -3.52
N SER A 563 8.60 -0.07 -2.28
CA SER A 563 7.21 -0.38 -1.93
C SER A 563 6.30 0.85 -2.08
N VAL A 564 4.98 0.62 -2.15
CA VAL A 564 4.01 1.73 -2.10
C VAL A 564 4.11 2.47 -0.78
N GLN A 565 4.36 1.76 0.33
CA GLN A 565 4.54 2.36 1.65
C GLN A 565 5.72 3.33 1.70
N GLU A 566 6.91 2.94 1.24
CA GLU A 566 8.10 3.81 1.21
C GLU A 566 7.86 5.07 0.37
N ASN A 567 7.31 4.88 -0.83
CA ASN A 567 7.06 6.00 -1.73
C ASN A 567 5.98 6.94 -1.16
N THR A 568 4.92 6.40 -0.56
CA THR A 568 3.88 7.21 0.09
C THR A 568 4.47 8.01 1.26
N ASN A 569 5.29 7.39 2.11
CA ASN A 569 5.90 8.07 3.25
C ASN A 569 6.91 9.16 2.83
N ALA A 570 7.59 8.97 1.70
CA ALA A 570 8.46 9.98 1.12
C ALA A 570 7.70 11.24 0.68
N TYR A 571 6.48 11.09 0.14
CA TYR A 571 5.62 12.22 -0.21
C TYR A 571 4.96 12.84 1.02
N ALA A 572 4.61 12.05 2.03
CA ALA A 572 4.18 12.54 3.33
C ALA A 572 5.25 13.41 4.01
N THR A 573 6.54 13.11 3.80
CA THR A 573 7.67 13.94 4.26
C THR A 573 7.66 15.32 3.63
N ILE A 574 7.39 15.41 2.33
CA ILE A 574 7.28 16.71 1.63
C ILE A 574 6.08 17.47 2.19
N ALA A 575 4.93 16.80 2.35
CA ALA A 575 3.72 17.37 2.92
C ALA A 575 3.92 17.87 4.36
N ASN A 576 4.73 17.17 5.14
CA ASN A 576 5.03 17.48 6.53
C ASN A 576 6.23 18.43 6.69
N ALA A 577 6.32 19.45 5.82
CA ALA A 577 7.36 20.48 5.85
C ALA A 577 8.81 19.93 5.88
N GLY A 578 9.04 18.80 5.21
CA GLY A 578 10.34 18.16 5.12
C GLY A 578 10.70 17.23 6.28
N GLN A 579 9.76 16.96 7.20
CA GLN A 579 9.95 16.06 8.35
C GLN A 579 9.45 14.65 8.03
N TYR A 580 10.36 13.69 8.01
CA TYR A 580 10.04 12.29 7.83
C TYR A 580 9.60 11.68 9.16
N VAL A 581 8.43 11.05 9.16
CA VAL A 581 7.93 10.28 10.31
C VAL A 581 7.74 8.84 9.83
N PRO A 582 8.40 7.83 10.44
CA PRO A 582 8.25 6.44 10.03
C PRO A 582 6.78 6.01 10.02
N SER A 583 6.33 5.45 8.90
CA SER A 583 4.97 4.96 8.78
C SER A 583 4.76 3.66 9.56
N TYR A 584 3.57 3.46 10.14
CA TYR A 584 3.28 2.27 10.95
C TYR A 584 1.80 1.86 10.90
N MET A 585 1.51 0.57 11.13
CA MET A 585 0.14 0.05 11.27
C MET A 585 -0.20 -0.42 12.69
N ILE A 586 0.79 -0.79 13.53
CA ILE A 586 0.54 -1.25 14.90
C ILE A 586 0.72 -0.07 15.86
N GLU A 587 -0.39 0.39 16.45
CA GLU A 587 -0.40 1.48 17.43
C GLU A 587 0.08 1.00 18.79
N LYS A 588 -0.47 -0.12 19.27
CA LYS A 588 -0.24 -0.62 20.62
C LYS A 588 -0.44 -2.13 20.69
N ILE A 589 0.29 -2.80 21.56
CA ILE A 589 0.06 -4.19 21.95
C ILE A 589 -0.10 -4.23 23.47
N GLU A 590 -1.20 -4.80 23.94
CA GLU A 590 -1.42 -5.14 25.36
C GLU A 590 -1.26 -6.65 25.58
N ASP A 591 -0.81 -7.05 26.76
CA ASP A 591 -0.93 -8.45 27.21
C ASP A 591 -2.37 -8.79 27.65
N ALA A 592 -2.59 -10.06 28.05
CA ALA A 592 -3.90 -10.55 28.49
C ALA A 592 -4.47 -9.76 29.70
N ASP A 593 -3.59 -9.30 30.59
CA ASP A 593 -3.93 -8.50 31.78
C ASP A 593 -4.29 -7.04 31.44
N GLY A 594 -4.07 -6.61 30.19
CA GLY A 594 -4.29 -5.24 29.73
C GLY A 594 -3.10 -4.30 29.96
N ASN A 595 -1.92 -4.82 30.32
CA ASN A 595 -0.72 -4.00 30.40
C ASN A 595 -0.18 -3.72 28.99
N VAL A 596 0.21 -2.47 28.73
CA VAL A 596 0.80 -2.08 27.45
C VAL A 596 2.23 -2.58 27.36
N VAL A 597 2.48 -3.60 26.52
CA VAL A 597 3.83 -4.15 26.26
C VAL A 597 4.54 -3.45 25.10
N PHE A 598 3.78 -2.83 24.21
CA PHE A 598 4.31 -1.98 23.14
C PHE A 598 3.38 -0.82 22.86
N GLN A 599 3.95 0.36 22.65
CA GLN A 599 3.26 1.55 22.16
C GLN A 599 4.15 2.21 21.12
N HIS A 600 3.61 2.47 19.93
CA HIS A 600 4.37 3.10 18.87
C HIS A 600 4.86 4.49 19.30
N LYS A 601 6.13 4.76 19.02
CA LYS A 601 6.77 6.07 19.19
C LYS A 601 7.60 6.35 17.95
N SER A 602 7.34 7.48 17.30
CA SER A 602 8.11 7.94 16.17
C SER A 602 8.86 9.23 16.53
N LYS A 603 10.07 9.36 15.98
CA LYS A 603 10.85 10.59 16.03
C LYS A 603 10.96 11.13 14.61
N ALA A 604 10.55 12.39 14.43
CA ALA A 604 10.70 13.07 13.16
C ALA A 604 12.18 13.21 12.77
N VAL A 605 12.49 12.94 11.51
CA VAL A 605 13.82 13.10 10.91
C VAL A 605 13.76 14.24 9.90
N PRO A 606 14.56 15.32 10.06
CA PRO A 606 14.58 16.41 9.10
C PRO A 606 15.27 15.97 7.80
N VAL A 607 14.50 15.92 6.71
CA VAL A 607 14.97 15.53 5.36
C VAL A 607 15.21 16.76 4.50
N TYR A 608 14.22 17.65 4.44
CA TYR A 608 14.28 18.93 3.72
C TYR A 608 14.08 20.10 4.68
N SER A 609 14.62 21.26 4.33
CA SER A 609 14.17 22.50 4.97
C SER A 609 12.69 22.77 4.66
N PRO A 610 11.93 23.42 5.56
CA PRO A 610 10.54 23.78 5.31
C PRO A 610 10.35 24.61 4.03
N GLN A 611 11.33 25.46 3.70
CA GLN A 611 11.35 26.28 2.49
C GLN A 611 11.44 25.41 1.24
N THR A 612 12.37 24.44 1.22
CA THR A 612 12.49 23.49 0.12
C THR A 612 11.23 22.65 -0.04
N ALA A 613 10.69 22.12 1.06
CA ALA A 613 9.45 21.34 1.04
C ALA A 613 8.30 22.16 0.43
N TYR A 614 8.11 23.41 0.87
CA TYR A 614 7.07 24.29 0.33
C TYR A 614 7.28 24.61 -1.17
N ILE A 615 8.49 24.95 -1.59
CA ILE A 615 8.79 25.26 -3.01
C ILE A 615 8.53 24.03 -3.87
N LEU A 616 8.93 22.84 -3.40
CA LEU A 616 8.68 21.60 -4.10
C LEU A 616 7.17 21.28 -4.18
N THR A 617 6.42 21.51 -3.10
CA THR A 617 4.95 21.41 -3.08
C THR A 617 4.31 22.37 -4.08
N ASP A 618 4.76 23.62 -4.13
CA ASP A 618 4.27 24.61 -5.09
C ASP A 618 4.47 24.15 -6.55
N MET A 619 5.64 23.61 -6.87
CA MET A 619 5.91 23.02 -8.19
C MET A 619 5.05 21.77 -8.46
N LEU A 620 4.77 20.96 -7.45
CA LEU A 620 3.98 19.73 -7.58
C LEU A 620 2.47 19.99 -7.69
N ARG A 621 1.98 21.17 -7.31
CA ARG A 621 0.61 21.62 -7.66
C ARG A 621 0.43 21.71 -9.18
N ASP A 622 1.48 22.09 -9.91
CA ASP A 622 1.42 22.21 -11.37
C ASP A 622 1.15 20.87 -12.08
N VAL A 623 1.48 19.74 -11.45
CA VAL A 623 1.16 18.40 -11.95
C VAL A 623 -0.36 18.21 -12.08
N LEU A 624 -1.14 18.75 -11.14
CA LEU A 624 -2.59 18.64 -11.12
C LEU A 624 -3.29 19.73 -11.95
N SER A 625 -2.65 20.90 -12.13
CA SER A 625 -3.24 22.03 -12.85
C SER A 625 -3.05 21.93 -14.37
N VAL A 626 -1.83 21.62 -14.82
CA VAL A 626 -1.46 21.61 -16.25
C VAL A 626 -0.66 20.38 -16.67
N GLY A 627 -0.30 19.52 -15.71
CA GLY A 627 0.59 18.39 -15.91
C GLY A 627 -0.09 17.02 -16.04
N THR A 628 0.66 15.99 -15.64
CA THR A 628 0.28 14.57 -15.80
C THR A 628 -0.82 14.09 -14.86
N GLY A 629 -1.20 14.89 -13.86
CA GLY A 629 -2.22 14.57 -12.85
C GLY A 629 -3.58 15.24 -13.06
N THR A 630 -3.77 15.96 -14.18
CA THR A 630 -5.00 16.71 -14.48
C THR A 630 -6.27 15.87 -14.49
N LYS A 631 -6.17 14.59 -14.90
CA LYS A 631 -7.29 13.64 -14.87
C LYS A 631 -7.76 13.31 -13.46
N ALA A 632 -6.84 13.17 -12.50
CA ALA A 632 -7.20 12.96 -11.11
C ALA A 632 -7.95 14.18 -10.55
N LYS A 633 -7.42 15.40 -10.76
CA LYS A 633 -8.05 16.65 -10.30
C LYS A 633 -9.46 16.83 -10.85
N SER A 634 -9.68 16.57 -12.14
CA SER A 634 -11.00 16.76 -12.77
C SER A 634 -12.08 15.76 -12.31
N MET A 635 -11.68 14.71 -11.58
CA MET A 635 -12.59 13.70 -11.04
C MET A 635 -12.87 13.86 -9.55
N LEU A 636 -12.16 14.76 -8.85
CA LEU A 636 -12.45 15.05 -7.45
C LEU A 636 -13.77 15.80 -7.34
N LYS A 637 -14.58 15.45 -6.34
CA LYS A 637 -15.86 16.12 -6.04
C LYS A 637 -15.76 17.21 -4.97
N PHE A 638 -14.55 17.48 -4.52
CA PHE A 638 -14.21 18.46 -3.50
C PHE A 638 -12.89 19.14 -3.89
N SER A 639 -12.50 20.19 -3.18
CA SER A 639 -11.36 21.04 -3.57
C SER A 639 -10.46 21.32 -2.37
N SER A 640 -9.47 20.44 -2.18
CA SER A 640 -8.39 20.64 -1.22
C SER A 640 -7.10 21.12 -1.91
N ASP A 641 -6.17 21.67 -1.13
CA ASP A 641 -4.85 22.10 -1.59
C ASP A 641 -3.92 20.90 -1.83
N PHE A 642 -4.19 20.17 -2.92
CA PHE A 642 -3.42 19.01 -3.32
C PHE A 642 -2.18 19.38 -4.15
N ALA A 643 -1.11 18.65 -3.90
CA ALA A 643 0.04 18.49 -4.78
C ALA A 643 0.18 17.00 -5.14
N ALA A 644 0.76 16.69 -6.30
CA ALA A 644 0.91 15.29 -6.71
C ALA A 644 2.10 15.05 -7.64
N LYS A 645 2.46 13.78 -7.82
CA LYS A 645 3.36 13.31 -8.87
C LYS A 645 2.90 11.98 -9.42
N THR A 646 2.98 11.84 -10.75
CA THR A 646 2.81 10.55 -11.43
C THR A 646 4.14 9.86 -11.71
N GLY A 647 4.10 8.53 -11.75
CA GLY A 647 5.21 7.67 -12.18
C GLY A 647 4.77 6.72 -13.28
N THR A 648 5.65 6.48 -14.25
CA THR A 648 5.46 5.47 -15.30
C THR A 648 6.84 4.91 -15.60
N THR A 649 7.00 3.61 -15.51
CA THR A 649 8.25 2.92 -15.87
C THR A 649 8.31 2.67 -17.38
N ASN A 650 9.44 2.16 -17.86
CA ASN A 650 9.58 1.80 -19.27
C ASN A 650 8.47 0.83 -19.71
N GLU A 651 7.95 1.02 -20.92
CA GLU A 651 6.81 0.26 -21.47
C GLU A 651 5.55 0.26 -20.57
N ALA A 652 5.47 1.19 -19.60
CA ALA A 652 4.44 1.23 -18.58
C ALA A 652 4.21 -0.12 -17.90
N HIS A 653 5.29 -0.81 -17.47
CA HIS A 653 5.16 -1.99 -16.61
C HIS A 653 4.49 -1.65 -15.27
N ASP A 654 4.81 -0.47 -14.75
CA ASP A 654 4.33 0.07 -13.49
C ASP A 654 3.88 1.51 -13.68
N VAL A 655 2.73 1.84 -13.10
CA VAL A 655 2.25 3.22 -13.02
C VAL A 655 1.89 3.58 -11.59
N TRP A 656 2.22 4.82 -11.22
CA TRP A 656 2.14 5.32 -9.86
C TRP A 656 1.45 6.68 -9.83
N PHE A 657 0.75 6.94 -8.74
CA PHE A 657 0.24 8.26 -8.40
C PHE A 657 0.44 8.52 -6.91
N MET A 658 1.23 9.55 -6.59
CA MET A 658 1.46 10.03 -5.23
C MET A 658 0.79 11.38 -5.11
N GLY A 659 -0.29 11.48 -4.32
CA GLY A 659 -1.02 12.73 -4.11
C GLY A 659 -1.18 13.02 -2.64
N TYR A 660 -0.99 14.29 -2.25
CA TYR A 660 -1.02 14.71 -0.86
C TYR A 660 -1.56 16.12 -0.71
N ASN A 661 -2.16 16.40 0.44
CA ASN A 661 -2.50 17.74 0.91
C ASN A 661 -1.82 17.93 2.29
N PRO A 662 -2.08 19.01 3.05
CA PRO A 662 -1.42 19.20 4.34
C PRO A 662 -1.66 18.08 5.36
N SER A 663 -2.81 17.40 5.33
CA SER A 663 -3.19 16.41 6.35
C SER A 663 -2.85 14.96 5.98
N ILE A 664 -3.04 14.59 4.72
CA ILE A 664 -2.94 13.19 4.27
C ILE A 664 -2.11 13.04 3.00
N THR A 665 -1.61 11.82 2.80
CA THR A 665 -0.98 11.35 1.55
C THR A 665 -1.61 10.03 1.13
N LEU A 666 -1.98 9.91 -0.14
CA LEU A 666 -2.44 8.67 -0.78
C LEU A 666 -1.50 8.31 -1.93
N GLY A 667 -0.85 7.16 -1.80
CA GLY A 667 -0.07 6.52 -2.88
C GLY A 667 -0.84 5.37 -3.50
N VAL A 668 -0.81 5.27 -4.84
CA VAL A 668 -1.42 4.17 -5.60
C VAL A 668 -0.45 3.67 -6.67
N TRP A 669 -0.33 2.36 -6.79
CA TRP A 669 0.41 1.64 -7.83
C TRP A 669 -0.52 0.69 -8.59
N LEU A 670 -0.27 0.54 -9.90
CA LEU A 670 -0.80 -0.52 -10.75
C LEU A 670 0.34 -1.18 -11.54
N GLY A 671 0.28 -2.50 -11.68
CA GLY A 671 1.25 -3.30 -12.44
C GLY A 671 0.91 -4.79 -12.40
N TYR A 672 1.69 -5.63 -13.07
CA TYR A 672 1.55 -7.09 -12.98
C TYR A 672 2.58 -7.67 -11.99
N ASP A 673 2.32 -8.88 -11.48
CA ASP A 673 3.27 -9.60 -10.61
C ASP A 673 4.62 -9.83 -11.30
N LYS A 674 4.59 -10.10 -12.61
CA LYS A 674 5.75 -10.17 -13.48
C LYS A 674 5.76 -8.98 -14.42
N GLN A 675 6.94 -8.44 -14.75
CA GLN A 675 7.06 -7.29 -15.64
C GLN A 675 6.39 -7.57 -16.99
N LYS A 676 5.29 -6.86 -17.24
CA LYS A 676 4.49 -6.91 -18.47
C LYS A 676 3.93 -5.53 -18.72
N THR A 677 3.82 -5.13 -19.99
CA THR A 677 3.30 -3.81 -20.34
C THR A 677 1.83 -3.68 -19.94
N LEU A 678 1.44 -2.54 -19.35
CA LEU A 678 0.05 -2.18 -19.12
C LEU A 678 -0.61 -1.55 -20.36
N ILE A 679 0.19 -1.25 -21.38
CA ILE A 679 -0.28 -0.58 -22.60
C ILE A 679 -1.25 -1.50 -23.31
N ASP A 680 -2.43 -0.94 -23.60
CA ASP A 680 -3.45 -1.61 -24.38
C ASP A 680 -3.53 -0.91 -25.75
N HIS A 681 -3.13 -1.62 -26.80
CA HIS A 681 -3.19 -1.13 -28.17
C HIS A 681 -4.57 -1.31 -28.83
N THR A 682 -5.49 -2.01 -28.17
CA THR A 682 -6.86 -2.21 -28.68
C THR A 682 -7.78 -1.02 -28.44
N GLY A 683 -7.37 -0.10 -27.56
CA GLY A 683 -8.17 1.07 -27.17
C GLY A 683 -9.32 0.76 -26.20
N ARG A 684 -9.41 -0.47 -25.68
CA ARG A 684 -10.45 -0.89 -24.72
C ARG A 684 -10.31 -0.17 -23.39
N TYR A 685 -9.08 0.07 -22.94
CA TYR A 685 -8.80 0.77 -21.69
C TYR A 685 -8.11 2.11 -21.93
N PRO A 686 -8.33 3.12 -21.06
CA PRO A 686 -7.54 4.36 -21.06
C PRO A 686 -6.03 4.08 -20.99
N GLN A 687 -5.19 5.06 -21.29
CA GLN A 687 -3.74 4.92 -21.10
C GLN A 687 -3.40 4.58 -19.63
N PRO A 688 -2.37 3.75 -19.34
CA PRO A 688 -2.05 3.31 -17.98
C PRO A 688 -1.96 4.44 -16.94
N GLY A 689 -1.32 5.56 -17.31
CA GLY A 689 -1.23 6.74 -16.45
C GLY A 689 -2.61 7.35 -16.10
N ALA A 690 -3.57 7.32 -17.02
CA ALA A 690 -4.93 7.78 -16.76
C ALA A 690 -5.69 6.82 -15.83
N ARG A 691 -5.46 5.50 -15.94
CA ARG A 691 -6.10 4.50 -15.06
C ARG A 691 -5.74 4.73 -13.59
N VAL A 692 -4.46 4.93 -13.28
CA VAL A 692 -4.02 5.16 -11.89
C VAL A 692 -4.51 6.50 -11.34
N ASN A 693 -4.58 7.55 -12.19
CA ASN A 693 -5.23 8.83 -11.86
C ASN A 693 -6.71 8.64 -11.46
N MET A 694 -7.46 7.86 -12.26
CA MET A 694 -8.87 7.59 -12.03
C MET A 694 -9.10 6.81 -10.74
N LEU A 695 -8.28 5.80 -10.47
CA LEU A 695 -8.38 5.00 -9.24
C LEU A 695 -8.03 5.85 -8.01
N TRP A 696 -6.94 6.63 -8.07
CA TRP A 696 -6.57 7.55 -6.98
C TRP A 696 -7.71 8.53 -6.66
N ALA A 697 -8.32 9.15 -7.68
CA ALA A 697 -9.43 10.07 -7.48
C ALA A 697 -10.68 9.39 -6.89
N LYS A 698 -10.99 8.16 -7.32
CA LYS A 698 -12.11 7.38 -6.75
C LYS A 698 -11.87 7.02 -5.29
N LEU A 699 -10.66 6.57 -4.93
CA LEU A 699 -10.28 6.28 -3.55
C LEU A 699 -10.35 7.55 -2.69
N MET A 700 -9.87 8.68 -3.21
CA MET A 700 -9.91 9.94 -2.48
C MET A 700 -11.34 10.47 -2.29
N ASN A 701 -12.19 10.41 -3.32
CA ASN A 701 -13.61 10.75 -3.21
C ASN A 701 -14.36 9.89 -2.18
N ALA A 702 -14.03 8.60 -2.12
CA ALA A 702 -14.64 7.69 -1.16
C ALA A 702 -14.10 7.92 0.26
N SER A 703 -12.82 8.29 0.40
CA SER A 703 -12.24 8.74 1.67
C SER A 703 -12.94 10.00 2.18
N TYR A 704 -13.20 10.96 1.28
CA TYR A 704 -13.93 12.19 1.59
C TYR A 704 -15.36 11.89 2.09
N ASP A 705 -16.06 10.91 1.53
CA ASP A 705 -17.40 10.52 2.02
C ASP A 705 -17.37 9.97 3.45
N VAL A 706 -16.28 9.29 3.82
CA VAL A 706 -16.13 8.72 5.16
C VAL A 706 -15.71 9.78 6.18
N ASN A 707 -14.73 10.63 5.83
CA ASN A 707 -14.20 11.65 6.72
C ASN A 707 -13.82 12.95 5.97
N PRO A 708 -14.80 13.83 5.67
CA PRO A 708 -14.54 15.06 4.93
C PRO A 708 -13.50 15.97 5.59
N LYS A 709 -13.50 16.06 6.93
CA LYS A 709 -12.62 16.97 7.68
C LYS A 709 -11.14 16.59 7.58
N MET A 710 -10.86 15.29 7.47
CA MET A 710 -9.50 14.78 7.32
C MET A 710 -9.01 14.92 5.87
N ILE A 711 -9.90 14.66 4.90
CA ILE A 711 -9.53 14.58 3.48
C ILE A 711 -9.55 15.95 2.80
N ASP A 712 -10.44 16.84 3.22
CA ASP A 712 -10.50 18.24 2.79
C ASP A 712 -10.42 19.16 4.01
N PRO A 713 -9.25 19.20 4.69
CA PRO A 713 -9.09 20.06 5.83
C PRO A 713 -9.09 21.52 5.33
N ASN A 714 -9.74 22.43 6.08
CA ASN A 714 -9.76 23.86 5.75
C ASN A 714 -8.40 24.55 6.09
N ILE A 715 -7.32 23.97 5.58
CA ILE A 715 -5.93 24.41 5.72
C ILE A 715 -5.22 24.24 4.38
N GLU A 716 -4.32 25.18 4.09
CA GLU A 716 -3.49 25.19 2.89
C GLU A 716 -2.01 25.17 3.30
N PHE A 717 -1.12 24.74 2.41
CA PHE A 717 0.30 24.89 2.64
C PHE A 717 0.66 26.37 2.69
N LYS A 718 1.31 26.79 3.78
CA LYS A 718 1.76 28.17 3.98
C LYS A 718 3.25 28.29 3.73
N ALA A 719 3.64 29.29 2.94
CA ALA A 719 5.04 29.59 2.69
C ALA A 719 5.75 29.96 4.01
N PRO A 720 6.78 29.20 4.44
CA PRO A 720 7.55 29.59 5.61
C PRO A 720 8.45 30.80 5.32
N LYS A 721 8.83 31.53 6.38
CA LYS A 721 9.81 32.62 6.26
C LYS A 721 11.07 32.12 5.56
N GLY A 722 11.55 32.86 4.57
CA GLY A 722 12.71 32.47 3.76
C GLY A 722 12.36 31.94 2.37
N VAL A 723 11.10 31.58 2.10
CA VAL A 723 10.62 31.44 0.71
C VAL A 723 10.46 32.84 0.12
N VAL A 724 11.17 33.13 -0.96
CA VAL A 724 11.20 34.47 -1.57
C VAL A 724 10.94 34.39 -3.07
N SER A 725 10.20 35.36 -3.61
CA SER A 725 10.12 35.57 -5.05
C SER A 725 11.30 36.43 -5.52
N ARG A 726 12.00 36.01 -6.57
CA ARG A 726 13.11 36.77 -7.17
C ARG A 726 13.00 36.76 -8.67
N SER A 727 13.37 37.88 -9.29
CA SER A 727 13.50 37.99 -10.73
C SER A 727 14.83 37.41 -11.21
N PHE A 728 14.82 36.73 -12.35
CA PHE A 728 15.97 36.12 -12.99
C PHE A 728 15.78 36.05 -14.50
N CYS A 729 16.87 35.80 -15.23
CA CYS A 729 16.81 35.59 -16.65
C CYS A 729 16.31 34.18 -16.99
N ALA A 730 15.22 34.08 -17.75
CA ALA A 730 14.48 32.85 -18.00
C ALA A 730 15.27 31.75 -18.74
N ILE A 731 16.39 32.10 -19.36
CA ILE A 731 17.24 31.14 -20.10
C ILE A 731 18.47 30.70 -19.31
N SER A 732 19.01 31.55 -18.42
CA SER A 732 20.26 31.27 -17.67
C SER A 732 20.06 31.03 -16.18
N GLY A 733 18.94 31.48 -15.60
CA GLY A 733 18.69 31.38 -14.16
C GLY A 733 19.44 32.42 -13.34
N MET A 734 20.21 33.30 -13.98
CA MET A 734 21.04 34.32 -13.35
C MET A 734 20.25 35.60 -13.09
N ALA A 735 20.79 36.52 -12.28
CA ALA A 735 20.15 37.80 -12.01
C ALA A 735 19.99 38.61 -13.33
N PRO A 736 18.88 39.34 -13.54
CA PRO A 736 18.62 39.99 -14.82
C PRO A 736 19.72 40.97 -15.25
N SER A 737 20.24 40.79 -16.47
CA SER A 737 21.08 41.79 -17.15
C SER A 737 20.21 42.79 -17.94
N ALA A 738 20.82 43.87 -18.41
CA ALA A 738 20.15 44.82 -19.31
C ALA A 738 19.72 44.13 -20.61
N GLU A 739 20.56 43.23 -21.13
CA GLU A 739 20.32 42.42 -22.32
C GLU A 739 19.15 41.47 -22.11
N CYS A 740 19.13 40.74 -20.98
CA CYS A 740 18.00 39.89 -20.62
C CYS A 740 16.68 40.66 -20.56
N SER A 741 16.74 41.85 -19.96
CA SER A 741 15.59 42.77 -19.83
C SER A 741 15.10 43.25 -21.20
N ARG A 742 16.02 43.68 -22.06
CA ARG A 742 15.75 44.12 -23.44
C ARG A 742 15.18 42.99 -24.30
N ALA A 743 15.63 41.76 -24.08
CA ALA A 743 15.12 40.56 -24.74
C ALA A 743 13.72 40.14 -24.24
N GLY A 744 13.20 40.76 -23.18
CA GLY A 744 11.93 40.38 -22.55
C GLY A 744 12.01 38.98 -21.92
N LEU A 745 13.16 38.61 -21.36
CA LEU A 745 13.43 37.29 -20.78
C LEU A 745 13.48 37.30 -19.26
N VAL A 746 13.16 38.43 -18.62
CA VAL A 746 13.06 38.50 -17.16
C VAL A 746 11.76 37.85 -16.71
N THR A 747 11.88 36.88 -15.82
CA THR A 747 10.76 36.21 -15.15
C THR A 747 11.00 36.20 -13.64
N SER A 748 9.98 35.90 -12.85
CA SER A 748 10.13 35.74 -11.40
C SER A 748 9.49 34.44 -10.92
N ASP A 749 10.08 33.84 -9.90
CA ASP A 749 9.58 32.60 -9.29
C ASP A 749 10.13 32.45 -7.87
N LEU A 750 9.76 31.37 -7.18
CA LEU A 750 10.11 31.06 -5.80
C LEU A 750 11.52 30.48 -5.68
N PHE A 751 12.24 30.95 -4.68
CA PHE A 751 13.57 30.50 -4.29
C PHE A 751 13.65 30.28 -2.78
N ASN A 752 14.53 29.36 -2.38
CA ASN A 752 14.88 29.19 -0.98
C ASN A 752 15.90 30.28 -0.61
N GLY A 753 15.42 31.38 -0.04
CA GLY A 753 16.22 32.56 0.29
C GLY A 753 17.33 32.30 1.31
N ASN A 754 17.30 31.16 2.01
CA ASN A 754 18.33 30.77 2.95
C ASN A 754 19.53 30.08 2.29
N THR A 755 19.35 29.50 1.09
CA THR A 755 20.38 28.74 0.38
C THR A 755 20.74 29.33 -0.97
N PHE A 756 19.77 29.81 -1.74
CA PHE A 756 20.02 30.33 -3.08
C PHE A 756 19.03 31.40 -3.49
N VAL A 757 19.58 32.54 -3.93
CA VAL A 757 18.88 33.52 -4.76
C VAL A 757 19.82 33.91 -5.90
N PRO A 758 19.28 34.21 -7.09
CA PRO A 758 20.09 34.62 -8.23
C PRO A 758 20.71 35.99 -7.93
N THR A 759 22.04 36.03 -7.71
CA THR A 759 22.80 37.26 -7.42
C THR A 759 23.81 37.61 -8.51
N ARG A 760 24.38 36.61 -9.19
CA ARG A 760 25.31 36.84 -10.30
C ARG A 760 24.53 37.38 -11.49
N VAL A 761 24.90 38.57 -11.97
CA VAL A 761 24.30 39.19 -13.16
C VAL A 761 24.53 38.29 -14.37
N ASP A 762 23.48 38.12 -15.16
CA ASP A 762 23.49 37.32 -16.37
C ASP A 762 24.53 37.85 -17.38
N ASP A 763 25.44 36.98 -17.77
CA ASP A 763 26.51 37.24 -18.73
C ASP A 763 26.34 36.40 -20.01
N SER A 764 25.11 35.93 -20.27
CA SER A 764 24.85 34.93 -21.31
C SER A 764 24.74 35.51 -22.71
N PHE A 765 24.46 36.81 -22.83
CA PHE A 765 24.09 37.42 -24.11
C PHE A 765 25.26 38.04 -24.87
N VAL A 766 25.23 37.89 -26.19
CA VAL A 766 26.08 38.59 -27.16
C VAL A 766 25.23 39.26 -28.22
N SER A 767 25.69 40.40 -28.75
CA SER A 767 25.06 41.01 -29.92
C SER A 767 25.24 40.07 -31.11
N SER A 768 24.15 39.54 -31.68
CA SER A 768 24.24 38.61 -32.80
C SER A 768 23.30 38.98 -33.95
N SER A 769 23.82 38.80 -35.16
CA SER A 769 23.06 38.79 -36.40
C SER A 769 22.96 37.33 -36.87
N TYR A 770 21.83 36.92 -37.45
CA TYR A 770 21.60 35.52 -37.80
C TYR A 770 21.09 35.33 -39.23
N VAL A 771 21.25 34.11 -39.75
CA VAL A 771 20.64 33.63 -41.00
C VAL A 771 19.77 32.41 -40.73
N MET A 772 18.83 32.13 -41.64
CA MET A 772 18.01 30.92 -41.63
C MET A 772 18.53 29.97 -42.71
N ILE A 773 18.76 28.70 -42.35
CA ILE A 773 19.08 27.62 -43.29
C ILE A 773 18.21 26.41 -42.91
N LYS A 774 17.38 25.91 -43.84
CA LYS A 774 16.45 24.78 -43.59
C LYS A 774 15.64 24.95 -42.29
N ASP A 775 15.07 26.15 -42.13
CA ASP A 775 14.26 26.55 -40.96
C ASP A 775 15.01 26.60 -39.62
N LYS A 776 16.34 26.55 -39.62
CA LYS A 776 17.19 26.70 -38.43
C LYS A 776 17.96 28.01 -38.44
N ARG A 777 18.14 28.62 -37.26
CA ARG A 777 18.92 29.85 -37.10
C ARG A 777 20.39 29.52 -36.88
N TYR A 778 21.26 30.17 -37.63
CA TYR A 778 22.71 30.10 -37.46
C TYR A 778 23.29 31.51 -37.33
N ARG A 779 24.42 31.63 -36.63
CA ARG A 779 25.16 32.89 -36.57
C ARG A 779 25.60 33.31 -37.98
N ALA A 780 25.37 34.57 -38.33
CA ALA A 780 25.92 35.12 -39.57
C ALA A 780 27.45 35.13 -39.49
N LEU A 781 28.11 34.58 -40.51
CA LEU A 781 29.57 34.63 -40.64
C LEU A 781 30.00 36.06 -41.00
N PRO A 782 31.26 36.45 -40.74
CA PRO A 782 31.80 37.72 -41.21
C PRO A 782 31.68 37.91 -42.74
N THR A 783 31.63 36.80 -43.49
CA THR A 783 31.48 36.76 -44.95
C THR A 783 30.04 36.69 -45.43
N THR A 784 29.07 36.50 -44.53
CA THR A 784 27.67 36.36 -44.91
C THR A 784 27.14 37.66 -45.51
N PRO A 785 26.55 37.63 -46.73
CA PRO A 785 26.06 38.85 -47.37
C PRO A 785 24.95 39.52 -46.55
N SER A 786 25.10 40.82 -46.29
CA SER A 786 24.26 41.60 -45.37
C SER A 786 22.76 41.56 -45.68
N GLU A 787 22.39 41.39 -46.95
CA GLU A 787 21.01 41.29 -47.43
C GLU A 787 20.30 40.00 -46.98
N PHE A 788 21.05 38.93 -46.69
CA PHE A 788 20.52 37.68 -46.16
C PHE A 788 20.58 37.64 -44.63
N VAL A 789 21.31 38.55 -44.01
CA VAL A 789 21.41 38.68 -42.55
C VAL A 789 20.12 39.30 -41.99
N THR A 790 19.69 38.80 -40.84
CA THR A 790 18.61 39.40 -40.05
C THR A 790 19.21 39.98 -38.76
N ALA A 791 19.13 41.31 -38.62
CA ALA A 791 19.53 42.03 -37.42
C ALA A 791 18.38 42.07 -36.40
N GLY A 792 18.70 41.98 -35.11
CA GLY A 792 17.71 42.14 -34.01
C GLY A 792 17.50 40.93 -33.10
N GLY A 793 18.29 39.86 -33.22
CA GLY A 793 18.31 38.76 -32.26
C GLY A 793 19.26 39.04 -31.09
N VAL A 794 18.97 38.49 -29.90
CA VAL A 794 19.99 38.41 -28.84
C VAL A 794 20.60 37.02 -28.91
N GLY A 795 21.89 36.93 -29.23
CA GLY A 795 22.63 35.67 -29.25
C GLY A 795 23.02 35.26 -27.84
N VAL A 796 23.30 33.98 -27.64
CA VAL A 796 23.96 33.48 -26.43
C VAL A 796 25.41 33.12 -26.71
N ASN A 797 26.30 33.27 -25.74
CA ASN A 797 27.70 32.88 -25.89
C ASN A 797 27.97 31.38 -25.63
N GLU A 798 29.16 30.93 -26.03
CA GLU A 798 29.63 29.56 -25.85
C GLU A 798 29.66 29.15 -24.37
N ASP A 799 30.00 30.06 -23.46
CA ASP A 799 30.04 29.80 -22.02
C ASP A 799 28.63 29.49 -21.47
N PHE A 800 27.61 30.20 -21.96
CA PHE A 800 26.21 29.87 -21.67
C PHE A 800 25.87 28.45 -22.15
N ILE A 801 26.23 28.09 -23.38
CA ILE A 801 25.95 26.76 -23.94
C ILE A 801 26.62 25.67 -23.08
N LYS A 802 27.90 25.84 -22.74
CA LYS A 802 28.65 24.93 -21.86
C LYS A 802 27.99 24.79 -20.48
N ARG A 803 27.57 25.90 -19.87
CA ARG A 803 26.87 25.89 -18.58
C ARG A 803 25.55 25.15 -18.64
N MET A 804 24.75 25.37 -19.70
CA MET A 804 23.43 24.75 -19.83
C MET A 804 23.51 23.24 -20.07
N PHE A 805 24.48 22.76 -20.86
CA PHE A 805 24.64 21.32 -21.09
C PHE A 805 25.37 20.58 -19.97
N GLY A 806 26.23 21.28 -19.21
CA GLY A 806 27.04 20.68 -18.16
C GLY A 806 27.90 19.54 -18.70
N ARG A 807 27.95 18.42 -17.97
CA ARG A 807 28.76 17.25 -18.35
C ARG A 807 28.17 16.39 -19.47
N MET A 808 26.90 16.58 -19.80
CA MET A 808 26.14 15.62 -20.62
C MET A 808 26.05 15.96 -22.10
N ASN A 809 26.68 17.07 -22.55
CA ASN A 809 26.70 17.59 -23.93
C ASN A 809 25.31 17.57 -24.61
N GLY A 810 25.22 17.89 -25.90
CA GLY A 810 23.96 17.94 -26.64
C GLY A 810 24.04 18.89 -27.83
N ASP A 811 23.03 18.85 -28.70
CA ASP A 811 22.95 19.71 -29.88
C ASP A 811 22.54 21.14 -29.47
N PRO A 812 23.45 22.15 -29.54
CA PRO A 812 23.13 23.52 -29.15
C PRO A 812 22.01 24.15 -29.98
N SER A 813 21.79 23.71 -31.22
CA SER A 813 20.70 24.19 -32.06
C SER A 813 19.31 23.84 -31.50
N LYS A 814 19.25 22.90 -30.55
CA LYS A 814 18.02 22.46 -29.87
C LYS A 814 17.71 23.17 -28.57
N LEU A 815 18.57 24.09 -28.09
CA LEU A 815 18.29 24.87 -26.87
C LEU A 815 17.07 25.80 -27.02
N PHE A 816 16.83 26.28 -28.24
CA PHE A 816 15.74 27.20 -28.58
C PHE A 816 14.97 26.69 -29.81
N PRO A 817 14.23 25.57 -29.70
CA PRO A 817 13.51 25.04 -30.85
C PRO A 817 12.43 26.02 -31.31
N ASN A 818 12.04 25.96 -32.59
CA ASN A 818 11.12 26.93 -33.22
C ASN A 818 9.75 27.04 -32.55
N ASN A 819 9.32 26.00 -31.84
CA ASN A 819 8.07 25.95 -31.06
C ASN A 819 8.25 26.37 -29.58
N SER A 820 9.45 26.74 -29.16
CA SER A 820 9.70 27.23 -27.80
C SER A 820 9.23 28.67 -27.63
N ARG A 821 8.94 29.05 -26.37
CA ARG A 821 8.65 30.43 -25.99
C ARG A 821 9.80 31.42 -26.26
N PHE A 822 10.99 30.92 -26.58
CA PHE A 822 12.20 31.69 -26.83
C PHE A 822 12.56 31.80 -28.32
N ALA A 823 11.88 31.05 -29.19
CA ALA A 823 12.21 30.91 -30.61
C ALA A 823 12.38 32.26 -31.34
N ASN A 824 11.60 33.27 -30.96
CA ASN A 824 11.64 34.59 -31.61
C ASN A 824 12.56 35.60 -30.93
N ARG A 825 13.19 35.25 -29.80
CA ARG A 825 13.91 36.19 -28.92
C ARG A 825 15.40 35.87 -28.80
N VAL A 826 15.78 34.59 -28.92
CA VAL A 826 17.15 34.13 -28.70
C VAL A 826 17.65 33.29 -29.88
N VAL A 827 18.92 33.47 -30.24
CA VAL A 827 19.59 32.67 -31.28
C VAL A 827 20.71 31.86 -30.64
N SER A 828 20.74 30.55 -30.91
CA SER A 828 21.86 29.68 -30.50
C SER A 828 23.10 30.01 -31.32
N GLU A 829 24.28 30.04 -30.68
CA GLU A 829 25.54 30.51 -31.27
C GLU A 829 26.14 29.63 -32.37
N ASP A 830 25.42 28.59 -32.81
CA ASP A 830 25.95 27.62 -33.76
C ASP A 830 26.36 28.30 -35.07
N THR A 831 27.66 28.18 -35.38
CA THR A 831 28.24 28.63 -36.64
C THR A 831 28.07 27.51 -37.65
N PHE A 832 27.30 27.77 -38.69
CA PHE A 832 27.13 26.81 -39.76
C PHE A 832 28.46 26.55 -40.47
N LYS A 833 28.84 25.27 -40.63
CA LYS A 833 30.03 24.87 -41.39
C LYS A 833 29.65 24.70 -42.85
N ALA A 834 29.97 25.69 -43.67
CA ALA A 834 29.85 25.59 -45.13
C ALA A 834 30.83 24.51 -45.66
N ASP A 835 30.43 23.80 -46.71
CA ASP A 835 31.31 22.82 -47.38
C ASP A 835 32.35 23.48 -48.30
N GLY A 836 32.21 24.79 -48.55
CA GLY A 836 33.11 25.58 -49.40
C GLY A 836 32.88 25.35 -50.90
N ALA A 837 31.83 24.61 -51.29
CA ALA A 837 31.45 24.39 -52.68
C ALA A 837 30.37 25.38 -53.12
N ALA A 838 30.39 25.79 -54.39
CA ALA A 838 29.33 26.63 -54.92
C ALA A 838 27.97 25.90 -54.88
N PRO A 839 26.86 26.57 -54.53
CA PRO A 839 25.56 25.94 -54.49
C PRO A 839 25.10 25.33 -55.81
N GLN A 840 24.30 24.28 -55.74
CA GLN A 840 23.66 23.72 -56.93
C GLN A 840 22.63 24.71 -57.51
N PRO A 841 22.55 24.86 -58.85
CA PRO A 841 21.62 25.79 -59.49
C PRO A 841 20.17 25.38 -59.24
N VAL A 842 19.28 26.37 -59.29
CA VAL A 842 17.83 26.19 -59.21
C VAL A 842 17.21 26.19 -60.60
N THR A 843 15.99 25.66 -60.72
CA THR A 843 15.21 25.74 -61.95
C THR A 843 14.13 26.80 -61.77
N ALA A 844 14.09 27.79 -62.66
CA ALA A 844 13.11 28.87 -62.65
C ALA A 844 11.95 28.58 -63.62
N THR A 845 10.73 28.92 -63.23
CA THR A 845 9.50 28.80 -64.02
C THR A 845 8.70 30.09 -63.90
N LEU A 846 8.12 30.52 -65.01
CA LEU A 846 7.39 31.78 -65.10
C LEU A 846 5.95 31.52 -65.53
N SER A 847 5.00 32.08 -64.78
CA SER A 847 3.58 32.03 -65.10
C SER A 847 3.01 33.45 -65.02
N GLY A 848 2.63 34.00 -66.17
CA GLY A 848 2.32 35.42 -66.31
C GLY A 848 3.53 36.29 -65.94
N GLN A 849 3.38 37.12 -64.89
CA GLN A 849 4.44 37.98 -64.34
C GLN A 849 5.05 37.42 -63.04
N LYS A 850 4.71 36.20 -62.64
CA LYS A 850 5.23 35.59 -61.40
C LYS A 850 6.33 34.59 -61.74
N LEU A 851 7.56 34.94 -61.39
CA LEU A 851 8.71 34.05 -61.45
C LEU A 851 8.75 33.19 -60.19
N THR A 852 8.95 31.88 -60.34
CA THR A 852 9.07 30.90 -59.25
C THR A 852 10.28 30.01 -59.50
N TRP A 853 10.87 29.41 -58.47
CA TRP A 853 12.01 28.49 -58.65
C TRP A 853 12.04 27.34 -57.64
N THR A 854 12.76 26.27 -57.97
CA THR A 854 12.99 25.15 -57.06
C THR A 854 13.94 25.53 -55.92
N ASN A 855 13.87 24.83 -54.79
CA ASN A 855 14.95 24.91 -53.79
C ASN A 855 16.26 24.39 -54.40
N SER A 856 17.40 24.92 -53.94
CA SER A 856 18.70 24.33 -54.25
C SER A 856 18.85 22.99 -53.52
N ALA A 857 19.57 22.05 -54.11
CA ALA A 857 19.94 20.80 -53.44
C ALA A 857 21.06 20.99 -52.40
N SER A 858 21.79 22.12 -52.45
CA SER A 858 22.82 22.46 -51.48
C SER A 858 22.20 22.78 -50.11
N TYR A 859 22.90 22.38 -49.05
CA TYR A 859 22.33 22.40 -47.70
C TYR A 859 22.65 23.67 -46.90
N ASP A 860 23.41 24.59 -47.48
CA ASP A 860 23.99 25.78 -46.87
C ASP A 860 23.52 27.11 -47.49
N VAL A 861 22.43 27.04 -48.27
CA VAL A 861 21.82 28.17 -48.96
C VAL A 861 21.09 29.08 -47.97
N VAL A 862 21.39 30.37 -48.00
CA VAL A 862 20.74 31.41 -47.16
C VAL A 862 19.71 32.24 -47.93
N GLY A 863 19.72 32.16 -49.26
CA GLY A 863 18.73 32.83 -50.09
C GLY A 863 19.04 32.79 -51.57
N TYR A 864 18.30 33.59 -52.33
CA TYR A 864 18.31 33.62 -53.78
C TYR A 864 18.44 35.07 -54.27
N ARG A 865 19.20 35.27 -55.33
CA ARG A 865 19.26 36.55 -56.07
C ARG A 865 18.53 36.39 -57.39
N VAL A 866 17.63 37.32 -57.68
CA VAL A 866 16.86 37.35 -58.92
C VAL A 866 17.43 38.42 -59.84
N PHE A 867 17.76 38.04 -61.06
CA PHE A 867 18.36 38.93 -62.05
C PHE A 867 17.47 39.08 -63.28
N SER A 868 17.47 40.28 -63.88
CA SER A 868 17.06 40.48 -65.27
C SER A 868 18.29 40.58 -66.17
N ARG A 869 18.19 40.10 -67.40
CA ARG A 869 19.21 40.24 -68.44
C ARG A 869 18.70 41.19 -69.52
N THR A 870 19.44 42.28 -69.74
CA THR A 870 19.11 43.30 -70.74
C THR A 870 20.39 43.73 -71.46
N GLY A 871 20.43 43.60 -72.78
CA GLY A 871 21.58 44.03 -73.60
C GLY A 871 22.91 43.35 -73.26
N GLY A 872 22.87 42.09 -72.78
CA GLY A 872 24.07 41.33 -72.38
C GLY A 872 24.54 41.58 -70.93
N ASN A 873 23.96 42.55 -70.21
CA ASN A 873 24.27 42.82 -68.81
C ASN A 873 23.22 42.20 -67.88
N ASN A 874 23.67 41.60 -66.76
CA ASN A 874 22.80 41.08 -65.72
C ASN A 874 22.58 42.15 -64.64
N VAL A 875 21.33 42.50 -64.36
CA VAL A 875 20.94 43.48 -63.34
C VAL A 875 20.25 42.75 -62.20
N LEU A 876 20.73 42.94 -60.96
CA LEU A 876 20.11 42.39 -59.77
C LEU A 876 18.80 43.12 -59.48
N LEU A 877 17.68 42.39 -59.47
CA LEU A 877 16.36 42.94 -59.17
C LEU A 877 16.07 42.90 -57.66
N THR A 878 16.34 41.76 -57.03
CA THR A 878 16.10 41.56 -55.60
C THR A 878 16.92 40.41 -55.03
N SER A 879 17.06 40.41 -53.71
CA SER A 879 17.58 39.27 -52.94
C SER A 879 16.48 38.80 -52.00
N ILE A 880 16.15 37.51 -52.06
CA ILE A 880 15.09 36.88 -51.28
C ILE A 880 15.72 35.86 -50.36
N LYS A 881 15.56 36.03 -49.05
CA LYS A 881 16.01 35.07 -48.03
C LYS A 881 15.35 33.72 -48.28
N GLU A 882 16.03 32.60 -47.97
CA GLU A 882 15.47 31.25 -48.17
C GLU A 882 14.08 31.10 -47.51
N ALA A 883 13.93 31.62 -46.28
CA ALA A 883 12.67 31.66 -45.55
C ALA A 883 11.58 32.57 -46.16
N GLY A 884 11.92 33.43 -47.12
CA GLY A 884 11.00 34.34 -47.81
C GLY A 884 10.20 33.66 -48.94
N GLY A 885 10.51 32.40 -49.26
CA GLY A 885 9.85 31.62 -50.30
C GLY A 885 10.41 31.85 -51.70
N ASN A 886 10.04 30.98 -52.63
CA ASN A 886 10.67 30.90 -53.95
C ASN A 886 9.82 31.55 -55.05
N SER A 887 9.44 32.81 -54.85
CA SER A 887 8.71 33.55 -55.88
C SER A 887 9.01 35.04 -55.88
N TYR A 888 8.93 35.66 -57.05
CA TYR A 888 9.09 37.09 -57.24
C TYR A 888 8.21 37.59 -58.38
N GLN A 889 7.62 38.78 -58.22
CA GLN A 889 6.81 39.42 -59.26
C GLN A 889 7.73 40.28 -60.14
N VAL A 890 7.84 39.93 -61.41
CA VAL A 890 8.65 40.69 -62.39
C VAL A 890 7.79 41.79 -63.04
N SER A 891 8.42 42.88 -63.45
CA SER A 891 7.77 44.15 -63.80
C SER A 891 7.54 44.39 -65.30
N GLY A 892 7.93 43.48 -66.20
CA GLY A 892 7.68 43.61 -67.64
C GLY A 892 8.39 42.59 -68.54
N PRO A 893 8.36 42.78 -69.88
CA PRO A 893 9.08 41.94 -70.84
C PRO A 893 10.59 41.88 -70.57
N GLY A 894 11.20 40.70 -70.69
CA GLY A 894 12.61 40.51 -70.38
C GLY A 894 13.01 39.07 -70.12
N GLU A 895 14.33 38.85 -70.01
CA GLU A 895 14.93 37.57 -69.62
C GLU A 895 15.27 37.59 -68.13
N TYR A 896 14.84 36.59 -67.38
CA TYR A 896 15.05 36.49 -65.93
C TYR A 896 15.72 35.18 -65.55
N PHE A 897 16.61 35.22 -64.57
CA PHE A 897 17.21 34.03 -63.99
C PHE A 897 17.48 34.22 -62.50
N VAL A 898 17.62 33.10 -61.79
CA VAL A 898 17.81 33.06 -60.34
C VAL A 898 19.11 32.32 -60.03
N VAL A 899 19.84 32.77 -59.02
CA VAL A 899 20.98 32.04 -58.45
C VAL A 899 20.72 31.76 -56.98
N ALA A 900 21.17 30.61 -56.49
CA ALA A 900 21.25 30.32 -55.07
C ALA A 900 22.52 30.94 -54.48
N VAL A 901 22.45 31.40 -53.23
CA VAL A 901 23.57 32.00 -52.49
C VAL A 901 23.77 31.24 -51.18
N ASP A 902 24.98 30.76 -50.92
CA ASP A 902 25.32 30.13 -49.64
C ASP A 902 25.64 31.14 -48.54
N ILE A 903 25.79 30.63 -47.31
CA ILE A 903 26.12 31.43 -46.12
C ILE A 903 27.45 32.19 -46.22
N THR A 904 28.38 31.78 -47.06
CA THR A 904 29.66 32.47 -47.30
C THR A 904 29.60 33.51 -48.41
N GLY A 905 28.48 33.56 -49.15
CA GLY A 905 28.23 34.46 -50.26
C GLY A 905 28.57 33.91 -51.65
N VAL A 906 28.94 32.63 -51.76
CA VAL A 906 29.20 32.00 -53.07
C VAL A 906 27.86 31.72 -53.77
N GLN A 907 27.85 31.93 -55.09
CA GLN A 907 26.65 31.83 -55.92
C GLN A 907 26.70 30.56 -56.78
N SER A 908 25.54 29.96 -57.01
CA SER A 908 25.38 28.92 -58.03
C SER A 908 25.56 29.48 -59.44
N SER A 909 25.66 28.59 -60.43
CA SER A 909 25.33 28.98 -61.80
C SER A 909 23.88 29.48 -61.88
N GLY A 910 23.60 30.35 -62.86
CA GLY A 910 22.24 30.83 -63.11
C GLY A 910 21.29 29.69 -63.47
N SER A 911 20.05 29.81 -63.03
CA SER A 911 18.95 28.96 -63.48
C SER A 911 18.80 29.00 -65.01
N ASN A 912 17.94 28.13 -65.54
CA ASN A 912 17.38 28.37 -66.88
C ASN A 912 16.75 29.77 -66.95
N VAL A 913 16.83 30.39 -68.13
CA VAL A 913 16.28 31.73 -68.38
C VAL A 913 14.77 31.62 -68.61
N ALA A 914 14.00 32.37 -67.83
CA ALA A 914 12.57 32.57 -68.04
C ALA A 914 12.33 33.87 -68.81
N LYS A 915 11.50 33.85 -69.86
CA LYS A 915 11.30 35.01 -70.75
C LYS A 915 9.85 35.48 -70.75
N ILE A 916 9.64 36.80 -70.68
CA ILE A 916 8.39 37.46 -71.06
C ILE A 916 8.65 38.16 -72.39
N GLU A 917 7.97 37.72 -73.45
CA GLU A 917 8.07 38.33 -74.78
C GLU A 917 7.35 39.69 -74.80
N THR A 918 7.93 40.66 -75.51
CA THR A 918 7.28 41.94 -75.81
C THR A 918 6.09 41.71 -76.74
N PRO A 919 4.88 42.27 -76.48
CA PRO A 919 3.76 42.13 -77.40
C PRO A 919 4.07 42.78 -78.76
N GLU A 920 3.76 42.07 -79.85
CA GLU A 920 3.89 42.55 -81.23
C GLU A 920 2.77 43.56 -81.56
N PRO A 921 3.04 44.69 -82.23
CA PRO A 921 2.01 45.70 -82.52
C PRO A 921 1.09 45.29 -83.68
N GLU A 922 -0.23 45.46 -83.53
CA GLU A 922 -1.23 45.21 -84.59
C GLU A 922 -1.17 46.25 -85.74
N PRO A 923 -1.50 45.87 -86.99
CA PRO A 923 -1.37 46.75 -88.16
C PRO A 923 -2.59 47.65 -88.41
N THR A 924 -2.31 48.90 -88.76
CA THR A 924 -3.27 49.96 -89.19
C THR A 924 -3.75 49.81 -90.64
N PRO A 925 -5.03 50.09 -90.96
CA PRO A 925 -5.50 50.37 -92.33
C PRO A 925 -5.54 51.87 -92.68
N GLU A 926 -5.35 52.13 -93.98
CA GLU A 926 -5.14 53.41 -94.67
C GLU A 926 -6.44 54.02 -95.29
N PRO A 927 -6.45 55.21 -95.95
CA PRO A 927 -7.33 56.34 -95.59
C PRO A 927 -8.23 56.85 -96.75
N LYS A 928 -9.09 57.85 -96.48
CA LYS A 928 -9.71 58.76 -97.49
C LYS A 928 -10.06 60.14 -96.87
N PRO A 929 -10.23 61.22 -97.68
CA PRO A 929 -9.53 62.50 -97.46
C PRO A 929 -10.43 63.74 -97.17
N GLU A 930 -9.84 64.66 -96.39
CA GLU A 930 -9.88 66.16 -96.26
C GLU A 930 -10.85 67.09 -97.07
N PRO A 931 -11.00 68.42 -96.75
CA PRO A 931 -10.60 69.27 -95.59
C PRO A 931 -11.60 70.40 -95.10
N LYS A 932 -11.36 70.92 -93.86
CA LYS A 932 -11.49 72.28 -93.21
C LYS A 932 -12.46 73.41 -93.69
N PRO A 933 -12.71 74.52 -92.89
CA PRO A 933 -12.48 74.81 -91.44
C PRO A 933 -13.66 75.57 -90.74
N GLU A 934 -13.56 75.86 -89.42
CA GLU A 934 -13.86 77.15 -88.70
C GLU A 934 -14.29 77.02 -87.19
N PRO A 935 -14.24 78.09 -86.35
CA PRO A 935 -13.62 78.05 -85.02
C PRO A 935 -14.58 78.08 -83.79
N LYS A 936 -13.97 77.90 -82.60
CA LYS A 936 -14.46 78.05 -81.20
C LYS A 936 -15.34 79.32 -80.97
N PRO A 937 -16.30 79.36 -80.00
CA PRO A 937 -16.01 79.28 -78.53
C PRO A 937 -17.10 78.76 -77.53
N GLU A 938 -16.63 78.19 -76.40
CA GLU A 938 -17.03 78.30 -74.96
C GLU A 938 -18.49 78.09 -74.39
N PRO A 939 -18.73 77.90 -73.06
CA PRO A 939 -19.20 76.60 -72.51
C PRO A 939 -20.42 76.63 -71.53
N LYS A 940 -20.73 75.42 -70.96
CA LYS A 940 -21.65 75.01 -69.83
C LYS A 940 -23.09 74.61 -70.22
N PRO A 941 -23.85 73.82 -69.41
CA PRO A 941 -23.59 73.23 -68.08
C PRO A 941 -23.88 71.71 -67.95
N GLU A 942 -23.61 71.15 -66.77
CA GLU A 942 -23.62 69.71 -66.44
C GLU A 942 -24.58 69.37 -65.28
N LYS A 943 -25.21 68.17 -65.35
CA LYS A 943 -25.80 67.25 -64.32
C LYS A 943 -27.12 66.60 -64.83
N PRO A 944 -27.57 65.40 -64.35
CA PRO A 944 -27.39 64.82 -62.99
C PRO A 944 -27.15 63.28 -62.82
N LYS A 945 -26.82 62.94 -61.56
CA LYS A 945 -26.69 61.65 -60.78
C LYS A 945 -27.92 60.70 -60.84
N PRO A 946 -27.95 59.42 -60.31
CA PRO A 946 -27.51 58.96 -58.95
C PRO A 946 -27.19 57.42 -58.80
N PRO A 947 -27.21 56.76 -57.59
CA PRO A 947 -26.52 57.04 -56.32
C PRO A 947 -25.70 55.83 -55.74
N VAL A 948 -24.89 56.10 -54.70
CA VAL A 948 -24.13 55.14 -53.86
C VAL A 948 -24.46 55.40 -52.38
N VAL A 949 -24.47 54.35 -51.54
CA VAL A 949 -24.68 54.42 -50.07
C VAL A 949 -23.41 53.97 -49.33
N THR A 950 -23.04 54.72 -48.29
CA THR A 950 -21.93 54.54 -47.33
C THR A 950 -22.44 54.30 -45.91
N PRO A 951 -21.58 53.88 -44.96
CA PRO A 951 -21.60 54.43 -43.60
C PRO A 951 -20.23 54.99 -43.15
N PRO A 952 -20.15 55.75 -42.03
CA PRO A 952 -19.43 57.02 -41.99
C PRO A 952 -18.14 57.05 -41.16
N VAL A 953 -17.36 58.11 -41.41
CA VAL A 953 -16.14 58.52 -40.71
C VAL A 953 -16.50 59.54 -39.61
N VAL A 954 -15.82 59.48 -38.45
CA VAL A 954 -15.88 60.50 -37.39
C VAL A 954 -14.47 60.98 -37.04
N THR A 955 -14.33 62.30 -36.94
CA THR A 955 -13.14 63.11 -36.60
C THR A 955 -12.74 63.07 -35.11
N PRO A 956 -11.52 63.53 -34.73
CA PRO A 956 -10.94 63.32 -33.39
C PRO A 956 -11.28 64.44 -32.38
N PRO A 957 -11.12 64.23 -31.05
CA PRO A 957 -11.26 65.30 -30.07
C PRO A 957 -9.95 65.76 -29.39
N VAL A 958 -10.00 67.01 -28.96
CA VAL A 958 -9.07 67.80 -28.13
C VAL A 958 -9.13 67.36 -26.66
N GLY A 959 -8.03 67.50 -25.91
CA GLY A 959 -7.91 67.11 -24.51
C GLY A 959 -8.32 68.15 -23.44
N THR A 960 -8.39 67.70 -22.18
CA THR A 960 -8.23 68.37 -20.86
C THR A 960 -8.83 67.45 -19.75
N PRO A 961 -8.67 67.69 -18.43
CA PRO A 961 -7.49 67.81 -17.55
C PRO A 961 -7.54 66.77 -16.36
N PRO A 962 -6.68 66.81 -15.30
CA PRO A 962 -6.53 65.72 -14.31
C PRO A 962 -7.33 65.92 -13.00
N PRO A 963 -7.47 64.88 -12.13
CA PRO A 963 -7.87 65.06 -10.74
C PRO A 963 -6.76 64.72 -9.72
N VAL A 964 -6.41 65.75 -8.96
CA VAL A 964 -6.36 65.91 -7.50
C VAL A 964 -6.42 64.67 -6.58
N VAL A 965 -5.47 64.70 -5.64
CA VAL A 965 -5.26 63.93 -4.40
C VAL A 965 -6.30 64.27 -3.33
N THR A 966 -6.78 63.28 -2.56
CA THR A 966 -7.34 63.48 -1.21
C THR A 966 -6.48 62.75 -0.15
N PRO A 967 -6.29 63.32 1.06
CA PRO A 967 -5.41 62.83 2.13
C PRO A 967 -6.18 61.98 3.17
N PRO A 968 -5.52 61.41 4.20
CA PRO A 968 -6.14 60.46 5.14
C PRO A 968 -6.89 61.19 6.28
N GLY A 969 -7.84 60.49 6.89
CA GLY A 969 -8.54 60.92 8.10
C GLY A 969 -9.01 59.72 8.92
N ASP A 970 -8.61 59.71 10.19
CA ASP A 970 -8.81 58.70 11.22
C ASP A 970 -10.26 58.58 11.74
N GLY A 971 -10.56 57.44 12.38
CA GLY A 971 -11.39 57.39 13.60
C GLY A 971 -12.85 56.91 13.46
N GLU A 972 -13.10 55.62 13.69
CA GLU A 972 -13.75 55.03 14.88
C GLU A 972 -13.75 53.49 14.82
#